data_AF-A0A7Z9HW28-F1
#
_entry.id   AF-A0A7Z9HW28-F1
#
_cell.length_a   1.000
_cell.length_b   1.000
_cell.length_c   1.000
_cell.angle_alpha   90.00
_cell.angle_beta   90.00
_cell.angle_gamma   90.00
#
_symmetry.space_group_name_H-M   'P 1'
#
loop_
_entity.id
_entity.type
_entity.pdbx_description
1 polymer ?
#
loop_
_entity_poly.entity_id
_entity_poly.type
_entity_poly.pdbx_seq_one_letter_code
_entity_poly.pdbx_strand_id
1 'polypeptide(L)'
;MKKIVFTAIKVCFVVGLFLYLFRPETFGLPADKFEDLSLAKLLDILRDLDFSSALFWFSFAAIVKIAGIFSGVARWHFLLMGQGIKLPFWYLTKCWFTGRAVGLTLPGTVGLDGYRLVESSIYTGEVIKCTTVIAVEKLIGIVALGLLVFLTLPLGARLFDFNIAMLAVVLFILFCFISVSFLMLLNPHIVQVLVAVVPTPAAIRHKVNTLGVAVTAYSGHRMMLMFAVLLGLGVHLGICLMYFGVAMAISGGESSFLDLMFATPLVIVATVITPTLSGLGAREGAMTVLLGSTYGTSGPFLWGHLGLWVGEAIPFLLSVPLMVLAGRPDREKFLAELDSVRSSSADINDVDQHLSPEEVQDYRNKLIDCAGAGLMAGLIGGALLGLAEGGWHLHTLTNFAESSALWWAPLAYGLVLSSLGLGVAAVLVFGYLLFNKFVPAGVTFGLSLGGTTGAVLLVFGRFRFKRDIRDEQALSILDNLIVLGVTAAVVALAVFAGSILAGWVKNSRLAGLGAGALCYIGIVLVGFAASFIVKPNVEAVAFEPKDGSSGPNVILVVVDTLRADYLAAFNFSAKPDTPNVTELAEDGIVFQKTFAQSSWTKASFGTIFSGMYPEAHTATGKASGLPDEVTTIAEVLQAAGYYTQGYSNNPNITSLFNYNQGFVDYTDLKPSLLFGARPSSEKLVLYDILRKVVQKVNGKLGGRINISDFYQPADSVTDIGLDWIDGDARPADSPFFLFMHYMDP
;
A
#
# COMPACT_ATOMS: atom_id res chain seq x y z
N MET A 1 -26.43 19.95 -25.58
CA MET A 1 -24.95 20.01 -25.50
C MET A 1 -24.33 19.01 -24.51
N LYS A 2 -24.59 19.05 -23.19
CA LYS A 2 -23.90 18.17 -22.20
C LYS A 2 -23.94 16.66 -22.49
N LYS A 3 -25.07 16.11 -22.96
CA LYS A 3 -25.19 14.67 -23.30
C LYS A 3 -24.35 14.25 -24.52
N ILE A 4 -24.29 15.08 -25.55
CA ILE A 4 -23.53 14.81 -26.78
C ILE A 4 -22.03 14.84 -26.48
N VAL A 5 -21.58 15.85 -25.73
CA VAL A 5 -20.17 15.95 -25.29
C VAL A 5 -19.76 14.73 -24.46
N PHE A 6 -20.63 14.29 -23.53
CA PHE A 6 -20.34 13.12 -22.71
C PHE A 6 -20.29 11.81 -23.50
N THR A 7 -21.14 11.63 -24.51
CA THR A 7 -21.07 10.48 -25.42
C THR A 7 -19.82 10.54 -26.30
N ALA A 8 -19.47 11.71 -26.83
CA ALA A 8 -18.25 11.90 -27.63
C ALA A 8 -16.99 11.55 -26.84
N ILE A 9 -16.86 12.02 -25.59
CA ILE A 9 -15.74 11.68 -24.70
C ILE A 9 -15.61 10.16 -24.53
N LYS A 10 -16.71 9.43 -24.37
CA LYS A 10 -16.68 7.98 -24.21
C LYS A 10 -16.25 7.25 -25.47
N VAL A 11 -16.77 7.68 -26.63
CA VAL A 11 -16.35 7.11 -27.91
C VAL A 11 -14.86 7.36 -28.12
N CYS A 12 -14.37 8.58 -27.86
CA CYS A 12 -12.95 8.90 -27.89
C CYS A 12 -12.14 8.03 -26.91
N PHE A 13 -12.68 7.75 -25.72
CA PHE A 13 -12.02 6.89 -24.74
C PHE A 13 -11.94 5.43 -25.22
N VAL A 14 -13.01 4.88 -25.79
CA VAL A 14 -13.02 3.53 -26.41
C VAL A 14 -12.00 3.48 -27.56
N VAL A 15 -12.02 4.45 -28.46
CA VAL A 15 -11.04 4.55 -29.56
C VAL A 15 -9.63 4.63 -29.00
N GLY A 16 -9.41 5.43 -27.95
CA GLY A 16 -8.13 5.54 -27.26
C GLY A 16 -7.64 4.21 -26.67
N LEU A 17 -8.53 3.40 -26.07
CA LEU A 17 -8.18 2.07 -25.57
C LEU A 17 -7.79 1.10 -26.69
N PHE A 18 -8.51 1.12 -27.82
CA PHE A 18 -8.13 0.30 -28.97
C PHE A 18 -6.83 0.79 -29.62
N LEU A 19 -6.60 2.11 -29.70
CA LEU A 19 -5.31 2.67 -30.13
C LEU A 19 -4.19 2.28 -29.17
N TYR A 20 -4.43 2.29 -27.86
CA TYR A 20 -3.46 1.83 -26.88
C TYR A 20 -3.06 0.37 -27.08
N LEU A 21 -4.00 -0.49 -27.48
CA LEU A 21 -3.75 -1.91 -27.73
C LEU A 21 -3.06 -2.16 -29.08
N PHE A 22 -3.57 -1.57 -30.16
CA PHE A 22 -3.07 -1.84 -31.53
C PHE A 22 -1.94 -0.91 -31.99
N ARG A 23 -1.76 0.24 -31.34
CA ARG A 23 -0.75 1.27 -31.66
C ARG A 23 -0.21 1.94 -30.39
N PRO A 24 0.42 1.18 -29.47
CA PRO A 24 0.92 1.69 -28.19
C PRO A 24 1.89 2.88 -28.33
N GLU A 25 2.59 3.00 -29.46
CA GLU A 25 3.50 4.10 -29.79
C GLU A 25 2.80 5.47 -29.80
N THR A 26 1.49 5.52 -30.06
CA THR A 26 0.70 6.75 -29.97
C THR A 26 0.63 7.32 -28.54
N PHE A 27 0.94 6.50 -27.53
CA PHE A 27 1.00 6.86 -26.11
C PHE A 27 2.43 6.87 -25.56
N GLY A 28 3.46 6.88 -26.43
CA GLY A 28 4.87 6.88 -26.02
C GLY A 28 5.37 5.56 -25.43
N LEU A 29 4.66 4.46 -25.71
CA LEU A 29 5.08 3.11 -25.31
C LEU A 29 5.83 2.41 -26.45
N PRO A 30 6.64 1.39 -26.15
CA PRO A 30 7.30 0.59 -27.18
C PRO A 30 6.29 -0.02 -28.16
N ALA A 31 6.59 0.01 -29.46
CA ALA A 31 5.69 -0.49 -30.52
C ALA A 31 5.43 -2.00 -30.40
N ASP A 32 6.38 -2.72 -29.78
CA ASP A 32 6.34 -4.14 -29.46
C ASP A 32 5.66 -4.44 -28.12
N LYS A 33 5.12 -3.46 -27.37
CA LYS A 33 4.55 -3.73 -26.05
C LYS A 33 3.48 -4.83 -26.02
N PHE A 34 2.64 -4.88 -27.05
CA PHE A 34 1.66 -5.95 -27.25
C PHE A 34 2.08 -6.80 -28.46
N GLU A 35 3.30 -7.36 -28.39
CA GLU A 35 3.80 -8.31 -29.39
C GLU A 35 2.68 -9.28 -29.75
N ASP A 36 2.50 -9.50 -31.05
CA ASP A 36 1.53 -10.45 -31.61
C ASP A 36 0.07 -9.98 -31.81
N LEU A 37 -0.31 -8.76 -31.40
CA LEU A 37 -1.68 -8.24 -31.61
C LEU A 37 -1.84 -7.57 -32.98
N SER A 38 -2.45 -8.26 -33.94
CA SER A 38 -2.77 -7.69 -35.27
C SER A 38 -4.08 -8.23 -35.83
N LEU A 39 -4.79 -7.42 -36.63
CA LEU A 39 -6.05 -7.83 -37.26
C LEU A 39 -5.90 -9.11 -38.11
N ALA A 40 -4.77 -9.28 -38.80
CA ALA A 40 -4.48 -10.48 -39.59
C ALA A 40 -4.46 -11.72 -38.70
N LYS A 41 -3.67 -11.68 -37.61
CA LYS A 41 -3.57 -12.82 -36.70
C LYS A 41 -4.88 -13.16 -35.99
N LEU A 42 -5.68 -12.14 -35.65
CA LEU A 42 -7.01 -12.36 -35.09
C LEU A 42 -7.92 -13.12 -36.08
N LEU A 43 -7.85 -12.80 -37.37
CA LEU A 43 -8.61 -13.49 -38.41
C LEU A 43 -8.08 -14.91 -38.65
N ASP A 44 -6.76 -15.12 -38.59
CA ASP A 44 -6.15 -16.45 -38.73
C ASP A 44 -6.63 -17.38 -37.59
N ILE A 45 -6.59 -16.91 -36.34
CA ILE A 45 -7.11 -17.68 -35.18
C ILE A 45 -8.57 -18.07 -35.38
N LEU A 46 -9.41 -17.16 -35.89
CA LEU A 46 -10.83 -17.45 -36.14
C LEU A 46 -11.05 -18.43 -37.29
N ARG A 47 -10.18 -18.42 -38.31
CA ARG A 47 -10.26 -19.30 -39.47
C ARG A 47 -9.85 -20.74 -39.14
N ASP A 48 -8.92 -20.88 -38.20
CA ASP A 48 -8.35 -22.17 -37.80
C ASP A 48 -9.12 -22.85 -36.65
N LEU A 49 -10.27 -22.29 -36.25
CA LEU A 49 -11.12 -22.89 -35.22
C LEU A 49 -11.66 -24.26 -35.66
N ASP A 50 -11.46 -25.29 -34.83
CA ASP A 50 -12.23 -26.52 -34.96
C ASP A 50 -13.70 -26.25 -34.64
N PHE A 51 -14.55 -26.35 -35.67
CA PHE A 51 -15.96 -26.02 -35.58
C PHE A 51 -16.69 -26.84 -34.51
N SER A 52 -16.36 -28.13 -34.37
CA SER A 52 -17.05 -29.03 -33.44
C SER A 52 -16.76 -28.65 -31.98
N SER A 53 -15.49 -28.47 -31.64
CA SER A 53 -15.06 -28.01 -30.32
C SER A 53 -15.56 -26.59 -30.03
N ALA A 54 -15.43 -25.66 -30.98
CA ALA A 54 -15.89 -24.29 -30.82
C ALA A 54 -17.40 -24.22 -30.57
N LEU A 55 -18.22 -24.98 -31.32
CA LEU A 55 -19.67 -25.02 -31.14
C LEU A 55 -20.04 -25.53 -29.74
N PHE A 56 -19.39 -26.59 -29.26
CA PHE A 56 -19.63 -27.12 -27.91
C PHE A 56 -19.32 -26.06 -26.84
N TRP A 57 -18.13 -25.47 -26.89
CA TRP A 57 -17.67 -24.53 -25.87
C TRP A 57 -18.40 -23.19 -25.89
N PHE A 58 -18.76 -22.67 -27.07
CA PHE A 58 -19.63 -21.49 -27.16
C PHE A 58 -21.05 -21.78 -26.66
N SER A 59 -21.58 -22.98 -26.91
CA SER A 59 -22.89 -23.40 -26.36
C SER A 59 -22.84 -23.52 -24.84
N PHE A 60 -21.78 -24.12 -24.29
CA PHE A 60 -21.53 -24.16 -22.85
C PHE A 60 -21.46 -22.74 -22.26
N ALA A 61 -20.65 -21.85 -22.87
CA ALA A 61 -20.50 -20.47 -22.44
C ALA A 61 -21.83 -19.70 -22.44
N ALA A 62 -22.67 -19.91 -23.46
CA ALA A 62 -24.01 -19.35 -23.54
C ALA A 62 -24.93 -19.86 -22.42
N ILE A 63 -24.94 -21.17 -22.16
CA ILE A 63 -25.80 -21.79 -21.14
C ILE A 63 -25.43 -21.29 -19.74
N VAL A 64 -24.14 -21.31 -19.38
CA VAL A 64 -23.70 -20.83 -18.06
C VAL A 64 -23.94 -19.33 -17.89
N LYS A 65 -23.81 -18.55 -18.97
CA LYS A 65 -24.16 -17.13 -18.96
C LYS A 65 -25.65 -16.92 -18.69
N ILE A 66 -26.53 -17.69 -19.34
CA ILE A 66 -27.97 -17.64 -19.13
C ILE A 66 -28.32 -18.02 -17.69
N ALA A 67 -27.70 -19.07 -17.13
CA ALA A 67 -27.87 -19.43 -15.72
C ALA A 67 -27.44 -18.29 -14.76
N GLY A 68 -26.33 -17.61 -15.06
CA GLY A 68 -25.90 -16.41 -14.34
C GLY A 68 -26.90 -15.26 -14.45
N ILE A 69 -27.52 -15.05 -15.62
CA ILE A 69 -28.60 -14.06 -15.82
C ILE A 69 -29.81 -14.42 -14.96
N PHE A 70 -30.25 -15.68 -14.93
CA PHE A 70 -31.36 -16.12 -14.09
C PHE A 70 -31.07 -15.96 -12.60
N SER A 71 -29.81 -16.14 -12.17
CA SER A 71 -29.40 -15.82 -10.80
C SER A 71 -29.63 -14.32 -10.49
N GLY A 72 -29.34 -13.44 -11.45
CA GLY A 72 -29.64 -12.01 -11.35
C GLY A 72 -31.14 -11.70 -11.30
N VAL A 73 -31.95 -12.34 -12.15
CA VAL A 73 -33.41 -12.19 -12.15
C VAL A 73 -34.00 -12.67 -10.82
N ALA A 74 -33.59 -13.84 -10.33
CA ALA A 74 -34.00 -14.37 -9.04
C ALA A 74 -33.62 -13.40 -7.92
N ARG A 75 -32.39 -12.87 -7.94
CA ARG A 75 -31.93 -11.89 -6.95
C ARG A 75 -32.83 -10.65 -6.93
N TRP A 76 -33.16 -10.11 -8.09
CA TRP A 76 -34.07 -8.97 -8.19
C TRP A 76 -35.47 -9.29 -7.68
N HIS A 77 -36.00 -10.47 -8.03
CA HIS A 77 -37.30 -10.93 -7.57
C HIS A 77 -37.36 -11.02 -6.04
N PHE A 78 -36.36 -11.66 -5.40
CA PHE A 78 -36.29 -11.76 -3.94
C PHE A 78 -36.17 -10.41 -3.26
N LEU A 79 -35.37 -9.49 -3.81
CA LEU A 79 -35.24 -8.14 -3.25
C LEU A 79 -36.56 -7.35 -3.39
N LEU A 80 -37.28 -7.46 -4.51
CA LEU A 80 -38.61 -6.84 -4.66
C LEU A 80 -39.62 -7.42 -3.66
N MET A 81 -39.62 -8.74 -3.46
CA MET A 81 -40.48 -9.39 -2.46
C MET A 81 -40.19 -8.89 -1.05
N GLY A 82 -38.91 -8.67 -0.71
CA GLY A 82 -38.50 -8.08 0.56
C GLY A 82 -38.97 -6.63 0.77
N GLN A 83 -39.48 -5.96 -0.27
CA GLN A 83 -40.12 -4.64 -0.19
C GLN A 83 -41.65 -4.71 -0.33
N GLY A 84 -42.23 -5.91 -0.25
CA GLY A 84 -43.66 -6.15 -0.43
C GLY A 84 -44.12 -6.10 -1.90
N ILE A 85 -43.21 -6.02 -2.87
CA ILE A 85 -43.52 -5.95 -4.29
C ILE A 85 -43.44 -7.35 -4.91
N LYS A 86 -44.59 -7.93 -5.27
CA LYS A 86 -44.68 -9.29 -5.85
C LYS A 86 -44.90 -9.26 -7.36
N LEU A 87 -43.83 -9.06 -8.13
CA LEU A 87 -43.90 -9.12 -9.60
C LEU A 87 -43.67 -10.54 -10.12
N PRO A 88 -44.43 -11.04 -11.12
CA PRO A 88 -44.24 -12.37 -11.67
C PRO A 88 -42.82 -12.58 -12.22
N PHE A 89 -42.21 -13.72 -11.90
CA PHE A 89 -40.82 -14.03 -12.29
C PHE A 89 -40.57 -13.85 -13.79
N TRP A 90 -41.46 -14.35 -14.64
CA TRP A 90 -41.31 -14.24 -16.10
C TRP A 90 -41.46 -12.82 -16.64
N TYR A 91 -42.24 -11.96 -15.97
CA TYR A 91 -42.28 -10.53 -16.30
C TYR A 91 -40.93 -9.87 -15.95
N LEU A 92 -40.33 -10.23 -14.82
CA LEU A 92 -38.99 -9.75 -14.44
C LEU A 92 -37.92 -10.26 -15.43
N THR A 93 -38.00 -11.52 -15.87
CA THR A 93 -37.15 -12.07 -16.92
C THR A 93 -37.26 -11.24 -18.20
N LYS A 94 -38.49 -10.96 -18.67
CA LYS A 94 -38.73 -10.08 -19.83
C LYS A 94 -38.05 -8.72 -19.65
N CYS A 95 -38.25 -8.07 -18.50
CA CYS A 95 -37.66 -6.76 -18.22
C CYS A 95 -36.13 -6.81 -18.18
N TRP A 96 -35.56 -7.87 -17.64
CA TRP A 96 -34.12 -8.05 -17.57
C TRP A 96 -33.48 -8.20 -18.95
N PHE A 97 -34.02 -9.10 -19.78
CA PHE A 97 -33.50 -9.32 -21.14
C PHE A 97 -33.65 -8.07 -22.02
N THR A 98 -34.80 -7.38 -21.93
CA THR A 98 -35.03 -6.12 -22.65
C THR A 98 -34.08 -5.02 -22.17
N GLY A 99 -33.91 -4.89 -20.85
CA GLY A 99 -32.97 -3.92 -20.27
C GLY A 99 -31.52 -4.18 -20.67
N ARG A 100 -31.10 -5.44 -20.80
CA ARG A 100 -29.77 -5.79 -21.32
C ARG A 100 -29.60 -5.39 -22.79
N ALA A 101 -30.62 -5.63 -23.62
CA ALA A 101 -30.61 -5.20 -25.02
C ALA A 101 -30.46 -3.67 -25.14
N VAL A 102 -31.16 -2.90 -24.30
CA VAL A 102 -30.97 -1.44 -24.20
C VAL A 102 -29.56 -1.09 -23.69
N GLY A 103 -29.07 -1.86 -22.71
CA GLY A 103 -27.75 -1.72 -22.10
C GLY A 103 -26.58 -1.78 -23.08
N LEU A 104 -26.71 -2.49 -24.21
CA LEU A 104 -25.67 -2.53 -25.25
C LEU A 104 -25.31 -1.14 -25.82
N THR A 105 -26.25 -0.20 -25.77
CA THR A 105 -26.05 1.17 -26.28
C THR A 105 -25.63 2.16 -25.20
N LEU A 106 -25.57 1.72 -23.93
CA LEU A 106 -25.35 2.56 -22.76
C LEU A 106 -24.10 2.11 -21.99
N PRO A 107 -23.49 3.01 -21.18
CA PRO A 107 -22.29 2.68 -20.41
C PRO A 107 -22.59 1.71 -19.25
N GLY A 108 -21.68 0.76 -19.02
CA GLY A 108 -21.73 -0.16 -17.90
C GLY A 108 -23.07 -0.89 -17.78
N THR A 109 -23.70 -0.82 -16.62
CA THR A 109 -24.98 -1.49 -16.33
C THR A 109 -26.20 -0.56 -16.40
N VAL A 110 -25.99 0.72 -16.76
CA VAL A 110 -27.00 1.79 -16.66
C VAL A 110 -28.25 1.49 -17.48
N GLY A 111 -28.13 0.90 -18.68
CA GLY A 111 -29.30 0.58 -19.49
C GLY A 111 -30.18 -0.51 -18.90
N LEU A 112 -29.56 -1.55 -18.33
CA LEU A 112 -30.27 -2.62 -17.63
C LEU A 112 -31.00 -2.07 -16.40
N ASP A 113 -30.29 -1.33 -15.56
CA ASP A 113 -30.85 -0.80 -14.32
C ASP A 113 -31.94 0.25 -14.60
N GLY A 114 -31.68 1.14 -15.56
CA GLY A 114 -32.62 2.19 -15.94
C GLY A 114 -33.92 1.63 -16.51
N TYR A 115 -33.83 0.65 -17.40
CA TYR A 115 -35.03 0.00 -17.96
C TYR A 115 -35.83 -0.71 -16.87
N ARG A 116 -35.15 -1.51 -16.03
CA ARG A 116 -35.78 -2.21 -14.90
C ARG A 116 -36.43 -1.27 -13.91
N LEU A 117 -35.79 -0.13 -13.61
CA LEU A 117 -36.33 0.90 -12.74
C LEU A 117 -37.61 1.49 -13.32
N VAL A 118 -37.58 1.93 -14.58
CA VAL A 118 -38.71 2.58 -15.25
C VAL A 118 -39.90 1.62 -15.34
N GLU A 119 -39.69 0.41 -15.85
CA GLU A 119 -40.77 -0.58 -15.98
C GLU A 119 -41.38 -0.96 -14.64
N SER A 120 -40.55 -1.31 -13.64
CA SER A 120 -41.07 -1.67 -12.32
C SER A 120 -41.77 -0.50 -11.63
N SER A 121 -41.29 0.73 -11.80
CA SER A 121 -41.91 1.93 -11.24
C SER A 121 -43.24 2.26 -11.91
N ILE A 122 -43.34 2.18 -13.24
CA ILE A 122 -44.59 2.40 -13.97
C ILE A 122 -45.63 1.35 -13.59
N TYR A 123 -45.20 0.09 -13.49
CA TYR A 123 -46.08 -1.03 -13.19
C TYR A 123 -46.60 -0.99 -11.75
N THR A 124 -45.73 -0.68 -10.77
CA THR A 124 -46.08 -0.71 -9.33
C THR A 124 -46.56 0.63 -8.76
N GLY A 125 -46.20 1.76 -9.36
CA GLY A 125 -46.37 3.09 -8.79
C GLY A 125 -45.37 3.43 -7.66
N GLU A 126 -44.42 2.53 -7.35
CA GLU A 126 -43.56 2.60 -6.16
C GLU A 126 -42.10 2.97 -6.51
N VAL A 127 -41.89 4.18 -7.02
CA VAL A 127 -40.57 4.65 -7.52
C VAL A 127 -39.47 4.50 -6.47
N ILE A 128 -39.75 4.84 -5.21
CA ILE A 128 -38.76 4.83 -4.11
C ILE A 128 -38.31 3.40 -3.80
N LYS A 129 -39.26 2.47 -3.61
CA LYS A 129 -38.96 1.06 -3.31
C LYS A 129 -38.20 0.40 -4.47
N CYS A 130 -38.59 0.65 -5.71
CA CYS A 130 -37.87 0.14 -6.89
C CYS A 130 -36.45 0.70 -7.00
N THR A 131 -36.25 1.99 -6.69
CA THR A 131 -34.91 2.61 -6.66
C THR A 131 -34.04 2.00 -5.56
N THR A 132 -34.60 1.81 -4.37
CA THR A 132 -33.96 1.15 -3.23
C THR A 132 -33.46 -0.25 -3.58
N VAL A 133 -34.30 -1.06 -4.22
CA VAL A 133 -33.95 -2.43 -4.65
C VAL A 133 -32.72 -2.42 -5.54
N ILE A 134 -32.66 -1.52 -6.53
CA ILE A 134 -31.52 -1.42 -7.45
C ILE A 134 -30.25 -0.99 -6.72
N ALA A 135 -30.35 -0.02 -5.81
CA ALA A 135 -29.20 0.43 -5.01
C ALA A 135 -28.62 -0.71 -4.15
N VAL A 136 -29.48 -1.45 -3.44
CA VAL A 136 -29.06 -2.62 -2.63
C VAL A 136 -28.47 -3.71 -3.52
N GLU A 137 -29.06 -3.97 -4.68
CA GLU A 137 -28.55 -4.95 -5.63
C GLU A 137 -27.13 -4.62 -6.11
N LYS A 138 -26.81 -3.33 -6.33
CA LYS A 138 -25.45 -2.89 -6.69
C LYS A 138 -24.46 -3.13 -5.57
N LEU A 139 -24.83 -2.79 -4.34
CA LEU A 139 -23.98 -3.04 -3.17
C LEU A 139 -23.68 -4.53 -3.02
N ILE A 140 -24.71 -5.38 -3.12
CA ILE A 140 -24.59 -6.83 -3.11
C ILE A 140 -23.69 -7.32 -4.26
N GLY A 141 -23.84 -6.74 -5.45
CA GLY A 141 -22.99 -7.04 -6.60
C GLY A 141 -21.51 -6.75 -6.35
N ILE A 142 -21.18 -5.64 -5.69
CA ILE A 142 -19.80 -5.28 -5.33
C ILE A 142 -19.25 -6.24 -4.27
N VAL A 143 -20.02 -6.55 -3.24
CA VAL A 143 -19.62 -7.50 -2.18
C VAL A 143 -19.36 -8.89 -2.77
N ALA A 144 -20.27 -9.39 -3.62
CA ALA A 144 -20.11 -10.68 -4.27
C ALA A 144 -18.91 -10.72 -5.22
N LEU A 145 -18.64 -9.63 -5.97
CA LEU A 145 -17.47 -9.53 -6.83
C LEU A 145 -16.17 -9.49 -6.01
N GLY A 146 -16.14 -8.71 -4.94
CA GLY A 146 -15.00 -8.65 -4.02
C GLY A 146 -14.69 -10.00 -3.41
N LEU A 147 -15.73 -10.73 -2.95
CA LEU A 147 -15.60 -12.09 -2.45
C LEU A 147 -15.03 -13.05 -3.52
N LEU A 148 -15.53 -12.97 -4.75
CA LEU A 148 -15.02 -13.79 -5.85
C LEU A 148 -13.55 -13.47 -6.16
N VAL A 149 -13.16 -12.20 -6.20
CA VAL A 149 -11.76 -11.78 -6.37
C VAL A 149 -10.92 -12.33 -5.23
N PHE A 150 -11.34 -12.19 -3.97
CA PHE A 150 -10.60 -12.73 -2.82
C PHE A 150 -10.39 -14.25 -2.89
N LEU A 151 -11.42 -15.01 -3.29
CA LEU A 151 -11.34 -16.46 -3.43
C LEU A 151 -10.46 -16.91 -4.61
N THR A 152 -10.42 -16.12 -5.69
CA THR A 152 -9.72 -16.49 -6.93
C THR A 152 -8.31 -15.91 -7.03
N LEU A 153 -8.00 -14.82 -6.31
CA LEU A 153 -6.69 -14.15 -6.34
C LEU A 153 -5.51 -15.11 -6.06
N PRO A 154 -5.58 -16.03 -5.08
CA PRO A 154 -4.49 -16.98 -4.82
C PRO A 154 -4.21 -17.92 -6.00
N LEU A 155 -5.23 -18.21 -6.83
CA LEU A 155 -5.13 -19.16 -7.94
C LEU A 155 -4.25 -18.63 -9.08
N GLY A 156 -4.19 -17.30 -9.26
CA GLY A 156 -3.36 -16.65 -10.28
C GLY A 156 -2.13 -15.93 -9.73
N ALA A 157 -1.72 -16.21 -8.49
CA ALA A 157 -0.51 -15.62 -7.91
C ALA A 157 0.75 -15.85 -8.78
N ARG A 158 0.76 -16.96 -9.53
CA ARG A 158 1.81 -17.31 -10.51
C ARG A 158 1.91 -16.35 -11.70
N LEU A 159 0.86 -15.61 -12.03
CA LEU A 159 0.81 -14.72 -13.18
C LEU A 159 1.43 -13.35 -12.91
N PHE A 160 1.63 -12.99 -11.63
CA PHE A 160 1.99 -11.64 -11.21
C PHE A 160 3.32 -11.56 -10.45
N ASP A 161 4.11 -12.65 -10.41
CA ASP A 161 5.35 -12.76 -9.63
C ASP A 161 5.20 -12.20 -8.20
N PHE A 162 4.03 -12.43 -7.59
CA PHE A 162 3.76 -11.90 -6.27
C PHE A 162 4.67 -12.55 -5.23
N ASN A 163 5.45 -11.74 -4.52
CA ASN A 163 6.04 -12.19 -3.26
C ASN A 163 4.90 -12.58 -2.31
N ILE A 164 5.01 -13.73 -1.65
CA ILE A 164 4.03 -14.28 -0.69
C ILE A 164 3.59 -13.21 0.33
N ALA A 165 4.52 -12.36 0.79
CA ALA A 165 4.20 -11.28 1.71
C ALA A 165 3.24 -10.24 1.10
N MET A 166 3.46 -9.86 -0.16
CA MET A 166 2.60 -8.91 -0.86
C MET A 166 1.21 -9.50 -1.13
N LEU A 167 1.15 -10.78 -1.55
CA LEU A 167 -0.12 -11.49 -1.72
C LEU A 167 -0.92 -11.55 -0.41
N ALA A 168 -0.25 -11.87 0.70
CA ALA A 168 -0.88 -11.90 2.02
C ALA A 168 -1.45 -10.53 2.43
N VAL A 169 -0.72 -9.44 2.16
CA VAL A 169 -1.21 -8.06 2.42
C VAL A 169 -2.43 -7.73 1.57
N VAL A 170 -2.40 -8.02 0.27
CA VAL A 170 -3.54 -7.77 -0.63
C VAL A 170 -4.77 -8.58 -0.20
N LEU A 171 -4.60 -9.86 0.12
CA LEU A 171 -5.67 -10.72 0.62
C LEU A 171 -6.23 -10.23 1.96
N PHE A 172 -5.38 -9.76 2.87
CA PHE A 172 -5.82 -9.18 4.14
C PHE A 172 -6.67 -7.92 3.93
N ILE A 173 -6.22 -7.02 3.05
CA ILE A 173 -6.97 -5.79 2.71
C ILE A 173 -8.33 -6.16 2.11
N LEU A 174 -8.36 -7.09 1.15
CA LEU A 174 -9.60 -7.58 0.55
C LEU A 174 -10.51 -8.23 1.59
N PHE A 175 -9.98 -9.09 2.46
CA PHE A 175 -10.73 -9.72 3.54
C PHE A 175 -11.36 -8.70 4.48
N CYS A 176 -10.61 -7.68 4.90
CA CYS A 176 -11.13 -6.58 5.71
C CYS A 176 -12.24 -5.82 4.98
N PHE A 177 -12.03 -5.46 3.71
CA PHE A 177 -13.03 -4.77 2.89
C PHE A 177 -14.33 -5.58 2.75
N ILE A 178 -14.22 -6.87 2.43
CA ILE A 178 -15.37 -7.77 2.26
C ILE A 178 -16.10 -7.95 3.59
N SER A 179 -15.36 -8.22 4.67
CA SER A 179 -15.93 -8.42 6.01
C SER A 179 -16.67 -7.18 6.48
N VAL A 180 -16.06 -6.00 6.36
CA VAL A 180 -16.71 -4.72 6.71
C VAL A 180 -17.95 -4.49 5.86
N SER A 181 -17.84 -4.64 4.53
CA SER A 181 -18.99 -4.42 3.62
C SER A 181 -20.13 -5.39 3.87
N PHE A 182 -19.81 -6.67 4.13
CA PHE A 182 -20.80 -7.70 4.43
C PHE A 182 -21.47 -7.47 5.79
N LEU A 183 -20.71 -7.12 6.82
CA LEU A 183 -21.25 -6.78 8.14
C LEU A 183 -22.11 -5.50 8.11
N MET A 184 -21.71 -4.49 7.33
CA MET A 184 -22.54 -3.29 7.11
C MET A 184 -23.85 -3.61 6.39
N LEU A 185 -23.82 -4.52 5.42
CA LEU A 185 -25.02 -4.97 4.73
C LEU A 185 -25.98 -5.72 5.68
N LEU A 186 -25.45 -6.55 6.57
CA LEU A 186 -26.25 -7.33 7.54
C LEU A 186 -26.72 -6.52 8.74
N ASN A 187 -26.08 -5.40 9.05
CA ASN A 187 -26.43 -4.51 10.14
C ASN A 187 -26.65 -3.06 9.64
N PRO A 188 -27.85 -2.75 9.11
CA PRO A 188 -28.15 -1.43 8.55
C PRO A 188 -28.08 -0.28 9.56
N HIS A 189 -28.15 -0.57 10.86
CA HIS A 189 -27.97 0.42 11.93
C HIS A 189 -26.64 1.15 11.81
N ILE A 190 -25.57 0.43 11.43
CA ILE A 190 -24.24 1.02 11.20
C ILE A 190 -24.33 2.10 10.11
N VAL A 191 -25.03 1.80 9.01
CA VAL A 191 -25.18 2.72 7.89
C VAL A 191 -26.03 3.93 8.29
N GLN A 192 -27.11 3.74 9.07
CA GLN A 192 -27.94 4.83 9.59
C GLN A 192 -27.11 5.82 10.41
N VAL A 193 -26.36 5.30 11.38
CA VAL A 193 -25.52 6.12 12.27
C VAL A 193 -24.46 6.86 11.45
N LEU A 194 -23.75 6.17 10.55
CA LEU A 194 -22.71 6.81 9.74
C LEU A 194 -23.28 7.89 8.81
N VAL A 195 -24.40 7.64 8.14
CA VAL A 195 -25.04 8.62 7.25
C VAL A 195 -25.54 9.83 8.03
N ALA A 196 -26.10 9.64 9.23
CA ALA A 196 -26.62 10.73 10.05
C ALA A 196 -25.51 11.58 10.70
N VAL A 197 -24.42 10.93 11.13
CA VAL A 197 -23.38 11.59 11.93
C VAL A 197 -22.26 12.19 11.08
N VAL A 198 -21.83 11.50 10.01
CA VAL A 198 -20.67 11.91 9.21
C VAL A 198 -21.03 13.11 8.33
N PRO A 199 -20.29 14.23 8.42
CA PRO A 199 -20.57 15.41 7.63
C PRO A 199 -20.39 15.12 6.14
N THR A 200 -21.51 15.08 5.41
CA THR A 200 -21.52 14.77 3.98
C THR A 200 -21.64 16.06 3.16
N PRO A 201 -20.74 16.31 2.18
CA PRO A 201 -20.81 17.47 1.29
C PRO A 201 -22.16 17.55 0.55
N ALA A 202 -22.67 18.77 0.35
CA ALA A 202 -23.99 19.00 -0.25
C ALA A 202 -24.15 18.31 -1.64
N ALA A 203 -23.07 18.24 -2.42
CA ALA A 203 -23.06 17.62 -3.75
C ALA A 203 -23.39 16.12 -3.75
N ILE A 204 -23.11 15.39 -2.66
CA ILE A 204 -23.32 13.93 -2.59
C ILE A 204 -24.29 13.50 -1.49
N ARG A 205 -24.75 14.42 -0.63
CA ARG A 205 -25.65 14.14 0.50
C ARG A 205 -26.91 13.38 0.09
N HIS A 206 -27.57 13.79 -1.00
CA HIS A 206 -28.74 13.07 -1.48
C HIS A 206 -28.41 11.61 -1.81
N LYS A 207 -27.30 11.33 -2.50
CA LYS A 207 -26.93 9.96 -2.88
C LYS A 207 -26.62 9.09 -1.66
N VAL A 208 -25.94 9.67 -0.68
CA VAL A 208 -25.59 8.99 0.59
C VAL A 208 -26.86 8.69 1.40
N ASN A 209 -27.80 9.64 1.50
CA ASN A 209 -29.08 9.43 2.17
C ASN A 209 -29.93 8.37 1.45
N THR A 210 -30.02 8.43 0.12
CA THR A 210 -30.74 7.41 -0.67
C THR A 210 -30.15 6.02 -0.45
N LEU A 211 -28.82 5.90 -0.43
CA LEU A 211 -28.15 4.63 -0.16
C LEU A 211 -28.41 4.15 1.28
N GLY A 212 -28.39 5.05 2.26
CA GLY A 212 -28.71 4.76 3.66
C GLY A 212 -30.11 4.19 3.82
N VAL A 213 -31.12 4.90 3.30
CA VAL A 213 -32.52 4.44 3.30
C VAL A 213 -32.67 3.10 2.57
N ALA A 214 -31.94 2.92 1.47
CA ALA A 214 -32.03 1.69 0.69
C ALA A 214 -31.53 0.47 1.48
N VAL A 215 -30.40 0.59 2.18
CA VAL A 215 -29.84 -0.51 2.97
C VAL A 215 -30.71 -0.83 4.19
N THR A 216 -31.36 0.17 4.79
CA THR A 216 -32.18 -0.01 6.00
C THR A 216 -33.54 -0.63 5.73
N ALA A 217 -34.03 -0.47 4.50
CA ALA A 217 -35.26 -1.08 4.04
C ALA A 217 -35.27 -2.63 4.13
N TYR A 218 -34.10 -3.27 4.29
CA TYR A 218 -33.96 -4.73 4.42
C TYR A 218 -33.45 -5.20 5.80
N SER A 219 -33.45 -4.33 6.80
CA SER A 219 -32.93 -4.62 8.15
C SER A 219 -33.58 -5.84 8.82
N GLY A 220 -34.88 -6.08 8.56
CA GLY A 220 -35.63 -7.25 9.04
C GLY A 220 -35.45 -8.53 8.21
N HIS A 221 -34.73 -8.49 7.08
CA HIS A 221 -34.70 -9.57 6.08
C HIS A 221 -33.28 -10.12 5.84
N ARG A 222 -32.49 -10.34 6.90
CA ARG A 222 -31.08 -10.78 6.82
C ARG A 222 -30.85 -12.04 5.96
N MET A 223 -31.72 -13.05 6.09
CA MET A 223 -31.63 -14.27 5.27
C MET A 223 -31.82 -14.00 3.78
N MET A 224 -32.71 -13.05 3.43
CA MET A 224 -32.90 -12.64 2.04
C MET A 224 -31.66 -11.91 1.50
N LEU A 225 -31.02 -11.06 2.31
CA LEU A 225 -29.77 -10.41 1.94
C LEU A 225 -28.64 -11.41 1.73
N MET A 226 -28.48 -12.40 2.61
CA MET A 226 -27.49 -13.47 2.46
C MET A 226 -27.73 -14.29 1.18
N PHE A 227 -28.97 -14.68 0.92
CA PHE A 227 -29.33 -15.40 -0.30
C PHE A 227 -29.10 -14.54 -1.56
N ALA A 228 -29.41 -13.24 -1.50
CA ALA A 228 -29.14 -12.31 -2.59
C ALA A 228 -27.64 -12.14 -2.87
N VAL A 229 -26.77 -12.22 -1.85
CA VAL A 229 -25.30 -12.26 -2.02
C VAL A 229 -24.88 -13.55 -2.74
N LEU A 230 -25.41 -14.71 -2.37
CA LEU A 230 -25.13 -15.98 -3.05
C LEU A 230 -25.56 -15.94 -4.52
N LEU A 231 -26.76 -15.41 -4.82
CA LEU A 231 -27.20 -15.20 -6.19
C LEU A 231 -26.33 -14.19 -6.95
N GLY A 232 -25.84 -13.16 -6.26
CA GLY A 232 -24.85 -12.22 -6.79
C GLY A 232 -23.53 -12.90 -7.16
N LEU A 233 -23.07 -13.86 -6.35
CA LEU A 233 -21.90 -14.68 -6.66
C LEU A 233 -22.17 -15.54 -7.90
N GLY A 234 -23.36 -16.13 -8.01
CA GLY A 234 -23.80 -16.88 -9.19
C GLY A 234 -23.80 -16.05 -10.48
N VAL A 235 -24.18 -14.77 -10.41
CA VAL A 235 -24.09 -13.85 -11.56
C VAL A 235 -22.65 -13.70 -12.05
N HIS A 236 -21.71 -13.44 -11.13
CA HIS A 236 -20.30 -13.23 -11.49
C HIS A 236 -19.61 -14.53 -11.91
N LEU A 237 -19.87 -15.63 -11.21
CA LEU A 237 -19.35 -16.95 -11.56
C LEU A 237 -19.82 -17.39 -12.95
N GLY A 238 -21.08 -17.12 -13.32
CA GLY A 238 -21.59 -17.37 -14.66
C GLY A 238 -20.84 -16.57 -15.74
N ILE A 239 -20.39 -15.35 -15.44
CA ILE A 239 -19.55 -14.56 -16.36
C ILE A 239 -18.13 -15.16 -16.46
N CYS A 240 -17.54 -15.58 -15.34
CA CYS A 240 -16.23 -16.22 -15.32
C CYS A 240 -16.24 -17.53 -16.13
N LEU A 241 -17.23 -18.40 -15.90
CA LEU A 241 -17.38 -19.66 -16.63
C LEU A 241 -17.68 -19.44 -18.12
N MET A 242 -18.39 -18.37 -18.48
CA MET A 242 -18.57 -17.98 -19.87
C MET A 242 -17.23 -17.64 -20.54
N TYR A 243 -16.39 -16.82 -19.92
CA TYR A 243 -15.05 -16.52 -20.47
C TYR A 243 -14.16 -17.75 -20.54
N PHE A 244 -14.25 -18.66 -19.56
CA PHE A 244 -13.58 -19.95 -19.64
C PHE A 244 -14.02 -20.72 -20.88
N GLY A 245 -15.34 -20.86 -21.11
CA GLY A 245 -15.84 -21.51 -22.32
C GLY A 245 -15.39 -20.82 -23.62
N VAL A 246 -15.38 -19.49 -23.65
CA VAL A 246 -14.87 -18.74 -24.82
C VAL A 246 -13.38 -18.99 -25.06
N ALA A 247 -12.56 -19.00 -24.01
CA ALA A 247 -11.13 -19.31 -24.12
C ALA A 247 -10.90 -20.74 -24.62
N MET A 248 -11.65 -21.72 -24.08
CA MET A 248 -11.58 -23.11 -24.53
C MET A 248 -12.00 -23.28 -26.00
N ALA A 249 -13.02 -22.53 -26.45
CA ALA A 249 -13.46 -22.53 -27.85
C ALA A 249 -12.36 -22.02 -28.80
N ILE A 250 -11.61 -21.00 -28.38
CA ILE A 250 -10.62 -20.33 -29.22
C ILE A 250 -9.26 -21.03 -29.19
N SER A 251 -8.87 -21.58 -28.04
CA SER A 251 -7.55 -22.19 -27.82
C SER A 251 -7.54 -23.72 -27.94
N GLY A 252 -8.58 -24.34 -28.50
CA GLY A 252 -8.63 -25.79 -28.70
C GLY A 252 -8.58 -26.60 -27.40
N GLY A 253 -8.88 -25.99 -26.26
CA GLY A 253 -8.85 -26.64 -24.94
C GLY A 253 -7.55 -26.51 -24.13
N GLU A 254 -6.58 -25.73 -24.59
CA GLU A 254 -5.26 -25.59 -23.92
C GLU A 254 -5.23 -24.51 -22.81
N SER A 255 -6.35 -23.81 -22.58
CA SER A 255 -6.43 -22.74 -21.57
C SER A 255 -6.60 -23.28 -20.15
N SER A 256 -5.84 -22.73 -19.20
CA SER A 256 -5.97 -23.10 -17.77
C SER A 256 -7.26 -22.56 -17.15
N PHE A 257 -8.06 -23.45 -16.56
CA PHE A 257 -9.24 -23.06 -15.76
C PHE A 257 -8.88 -22.08 -14.63
N LEU A 258 -7.75 -22.31 -13.94
CA LEU A 258 -7.34 -21.49 -12.80
C LEU A 258 -6.96 -20.07 -13.20
N ASP A 259 -6.28 -19.90 -14.34
CA ASP A 259 -5.87 -18.58 -14.84
C ASP A 259 -7.09 -17.76 -15.23
N LEU A 260 -8.10 -18.39 -15.85
CA LEU A 260 -9.33 -17.72 -16.24
C LEU A 260 -10.21 -17.40 -15.03
N MET A 261 -10.31 -18.30 -14.04
CA MET A 261 -11.04 -18.00 -12.80
C MET A 261 -10.41 -16.85 -12.01
N PHE A 262 -9.10 -16.67 -12.13
CA PHE A 262 -8.39 -15.53 -11.54
C PHE A 262 -8.55 -14.23 -12.33
N ALA A 263 -8.33 -14.27 -13.65
CA ALA A 263 -8.29 -13.06 -14.48
C ALA A 263 -9.68 -12.47 -14.70
N THR A 264 -10.70 -13.32 -14.88
CA THR A 264 -12.03 -12.87 -15.32
C THR A 264 -12.78 -12.02 -14.27
N PRO A 265 -12.71 -12.26 -12.94
CA PRO A 265 -13.23 -11.32 -11.96
C PRO A 265 -12.60 -9.92 -12.06
N LEU A 266 -11.28 -9.85 -12.31
CA LEU A 266 -10.57 -8.58 -12.50
C LEU A 266 -11.00 -7.89 -13.82
N VAL A 267 -11.26 -8.66 -14.87
CA VAL A 267 -11.88 -8.16 -16.11
C VAL A 267 -13.28 -7.59 -15.83
N ILE A 268 -14.10 -8.25 -15.00
CA ILE A 268 -15.41 -7.70 -14.59
C ILE A 268 -15.22 -6.36 -13.87
N VAL A 269 -14.28 -6.27 -12.93
CA VAL A 269 -13.95 -5.00 -12.25
C VAL A 269 -13.58 -3.93 -13.27
N ALA A 270 -12.67 -4.22 -14.20
CA ALA A 270 -12.23 -3.29 -15.25
C ALA A 270 -13.42 -2.78 -16.09
N THR A 271 -14.36 -3.65 -16.48
CA THR A 271 -15.54 -3.24 -17.24
C THR A 271 -16.53 -2.38 -16.46
N VAL A 272 -16.63 -2.56 -15.14
CA VAL A 272 -17.56 -1.81 -14.29
C VAL A 272 -17.03 -0.41 -13.97
N ILE A 273 -15.72 -0.28 -13.74
CA ILE A 273 -15.12 1.01 -13.36
C ILE A 273 -14.83 1.92 -14.57
N THR A 274 -14.67 1.32 -15.75
CA THR A 274 -14.28 2.08 -16.95
C THR A 274 -15.51 2.63 -17.67
N PRO A 275 -15.55 3.93 -18.03
CA PRO A 275 -16.73 4.56 -18.62
C PRO A 275 -16.91 4.25 -20.12
N THR A 276 -16.83 2.99 -20.53
CA THR A 276 -16.94 2.56 -21.94
C THR A 276 -18.34 2.03 -22.28
N LEU A 277 -18.65 1.98 -23.57
CA LEU A 277 -19.90 1.39 -24.08
C LEU A 277 -19.83 -0.13 -23.91
N SER A 278 -20.67 -0.71 -23.04
CA SER A 278 -20.67 -2.15 -22.73
C SER A 278 -19.29 -2.75 -22.36
N GLY A 279 -18.39 -1.95 -21.77
CA GLY A 279 -17.05 -2.43 -21.40
C GLY A 279 -16.06 -2.53 -22.57
N LEU A 280 -16.40 -2.09 -23.78
CA LEU A 280 -15.53 -2.17 -24.97
C LEU A 280 -14.17 -1.48 -24.74
N GLY A 281 -13.10 -2.13 -25.19
CA GLY A 281 -11.70 -1.73 -24.99
C GLY A 281 -11.18 -2.07 -23.59
N ALA A 282 -12.01 -1.90 -22.55
CA ALA A 282 -11.61 -2.15 -21.16
C ALA A 282 -11.47 -3.64 -20.87
N ARG A 283 -12.41 -4.45 -21.35
CA ARG A 283 -12.37 -5.91 -21.22
C ARG A 283 -11.22 -6.53 -22.00
N GLU A 284 -11.10 -6.15 -23.26
CA GLU A 284 -10.08 -6.66 -24.17
C GLU A 284 -8.71 -6.29 -23.62
N GLY A 285 -8.52 -5.03 -23.22
CA GLY A 285 -7.28 -4.58 -22.60
C GLY A 285 -6.97 -5.26 -21.27
N ALA A 286 -7.96 -5.43 -20.39
CA ALA A 286 -7.74 -6.16 -19.13
C ALA A 286 -7.35 -7.61 -19.38
N MET A 287 -8.03 -8.32 -20.29
CA MET A 287 -7.71 -9.71 -20.62
C MET A 287 -6.31 -9.83 -21.23
N THR A 288 -5.96 -8.96 -22.18
CA THR A 288 -4.62 -8.92 -22.80
C THR A 288 -3.53 -8.60 -21.80
N VAL A 289 -3.73 -7.65 -20.89
CA VAL A 289 -2.73 -7.29 -19.86
C VAL A 289 -2.55 -8.41 -18.84
N LEU A 290 -3.63 -9.10 -18.45
CA LEU A 290 -3.58 -10.15 -17.43
C LEU A 290 -3.00 -11.47 -17.94
N LEU A 291 -3.26 -11.84 -19.19
CA LEU A 291 -2.97 -13.17 -19.72
C LEU A 291 -2.05 -13.17 -20.94
N GLY A 292 -1.72 -11.99 -21.50
CA GLY A 292 -0.95 -11.87 -22.74
C GLY A 292 0.47 -12.44 -22.65
N SER A 293 1.12 -12.33 -21.49
CA SER A 293 2.46 -12.90 -21.27
C SER A 293 2.46 -14.43 -21.27
N THR A 294 1.33 -15.07 -20.98
CA THR A 294 1.21 -16.54 -20.87
C THR A 294 0.66 -17.16 -22.14
N TYR A 295 -0.29 -16.50 -22.81
CA TYR A 295 -1.05 -17.08 -23.93
C TYR A 295 -0.85 -16.32 -25.26
N GLY A 296 0.09 -15.37 -25.31
CA GLY A 296 0.18 -14.38 -26.40
C GLY A 296 -0.94 -13.34 -26.30
N THR A 297 -0.81 -12.20 -26.98
CA THR A 297 -1.75 -11.08 -26.79
C THR A 297 -3.05 -11.23 -27.60
N SER A 298 -2.99 -11.83 -28.79
CA SER A 298 -4.12 -11.99 -29.72
C SER A 298 -5.23 -12.91 -29.20
N GLY A 299 -4.88 -14.01 -28.54
CA GLY A 299 -5.86 -14.95 -27.96
C GLY A 299 -6.72 -14.30 -26.86
N PRO A 300 -6.13 -13.85 -25.75
CA PRO A 300 -6.80 -13.09 -24.69
C PRO A 300 -7.61 -11.89 -25.19
N PHE A 301 -7.11 -11.15 -26.20
CA PHE A 301 -7.89 -10.10 -26.84
C PHE A 301 -9.20 -10.65 -27.44
N LEU A 302 -9.12 -11.72 -28.25
CA LEU A 302 -10.30 -12.40 -28.81
C LEU A 302 -11.21 -12.96 -27.73
N TRP A 303 -10.66 -13.53 -26.65
CA TRP A 303 -11.47 -14.06 -25.55
C TRP A 303 -12.32 -12.97 -24.91
N GLY A 304 -11.71 -11.81 -24.67
CA GLY A 304 -12.42 -10.61 -24.23
C GLY A 304 -13.48 -10.19 -25.23
N HIS A 305 -13.10 -10.05 -26.50
CA HIS A 305 -13.99 -9.52 -27.54
C HIS A 305 -15.18 -10.44 -27.84
N LEU A 306 -14.95 -11.74 -28.07
CA LEU A 306 -16.00 -12.73 -28.32
C LEU A 306 -16.84 -13.02 -27.08
N GLY A 307 -16.28 -12.86 -25.87
CA GLY A 307 -17.06 -12.93 -24.63
C GLY A 307 -18.17 -11.89 -24.55
N LEU A 308 -18.03 -10.72 -25.18
CA LEU A 308 -19.14 -9.76 -25.33
C LEU A 308 -20.28 -10.37 -26.12
N TRP A 309 -19.96 -10.95 -27.28
CA TRP A 309 -20.94 -11.47 -28.23
C TRP A 309 -21.65 -12.69 -27.66
N VAL A 310 -20.93 -13.65 -27.08
CA VAL A 310 -21.56 -14.77 -26.37
C VAL A 310 -22.40 -14.26 -25.20
N GLY A 311 -21.89 -13.25 -24.49
CA GLY A 311 -22.52 -12.67 -23.32
C GLY A 311 -23.82 -11.91 -23.58
N GLU A 312 -23.99 -11.36 -24.79
CA GLU A 312 -25.07 -10.42 -25.11
C GLU A 312 -25.88 -10.75 -26.38
N ALA A 313 -25.33 -11.44 -27.38
CA ALA A 313 -26.05 -11.76 -28.61
C ALA A 313 -27.25 -12.66 -28.35
N ILE A 314 -27.08 -13.70 -27.53
CA ILE A 314 -28.19 -14.60 -27.19
C ILE A 314 -29.25 -13.89 -26.33
N PRO A 315 -28.88 -13.15 -25.26
CA PRO A 315 -29.85 -12.30 -24.55
C PRO A 315 -30.57 -11.29 -25.46
N PHE A 316 -29.86 -10.68 -26.41
CA PHE A 316 -30.45 -9.76 -27.37
C PHE A 316 -31.47 -10.47 -28.28
N LEU A 317 -31.10 -11.62 -28.85
CA LEU A 317 -32.00 -12.42 -29.70
C LEU A 317 -33.22 -12.92 -28.93
N LEU A 318 -33.06 -13.31 -27.67
CA LEU A 318 -34.17 -13.72 -26.81
C LEU A 318 -35.04 -12.55 -26.34
N SER A 319 -34.53 -11.32 -26.33
CA SER A 319 -35.28 -10.15 -25.89
C SER A 319 -36.48 -9.84 -26.80
N VAL A 320 -36.36 -10.02 -28.12
CA VAL A 320 -37.42 -9.71 -29.08
C VAL A 320 -38.63 -10.65 -28.94
N PRO A 321 -38.48 -11.98 -28.95
CA PRO A 321 -39.59 -12.90 -28.66
C PRO A 321 -40.20 -12.67 -27.28
N LEU A 322 -39.39 -12.41 -26.25
CA LEU A 322 -39.89 -12.12 -24.91
C LEU A 322 -40.68 -10.80 -24.88
N MET A 323 -40.28 -9.77 -25.63
CA MET A 323 -41.02 -8.51 -25.74
C MET A 323 -42.42 -8.73 -26.32
N VAL A 324 -42.52 -9.55 -27.36
CA VAL A 324 -43.76 -9.81 -28.12
C VAL A 324 -44.67 -10.84 -27.43
N LEU A 325 -44.11 -11.95 -26.93
CA LEU A 325 -44.86 -13.12 -26.48
C LEU A 325 -45.15 -13.13 -24.97
N ALA A 326 -44.29 -12.53 -24.15
CA ALA A 326 -44.54 -12.51 -22.71
C ALA A 326 -45.61 -11.46 -22.39
N GLY A 327 -46.79 -11.92 -22.00
CA GLY A 327 -47.92 -11.08 -21.59
C GLY A 327 -47.54 -10.13 -20.45
N ARG A 328 -48.13 -8.93 -20.46
CA ARG A 328 -48.08 -8.04 -19.29
C ARG A 328 -49.08 -8.56 -18.26
N PRO A 329 -48.70 -8.69 -16.98
CA PRO A 329 -49.66 -9.07 -15.96
C PRO A 329 -50.74 -7.98 -15.81
N ASP A 330 -51.93 -8.36 -15.35
CA ASP A 330 -53.06 -7.45 -15.18
C ASP A 330 -52.74 -6.43 -14.09
N ARG A 331 -52.61 -5.16 -14.50
CA ARG A 331 -52.20 -4.06 -13.64
C ARG A 331 -53.26 -3.74 -12.60
N GLU A 332 -54.54 -3.80 -12.95
CA GLU A 332 -55.62 -3.46 -12.01
C GLU A 332 -55.72 -4.51 -10.91
N LYS A 333 -55.65 -5.79 -11.29
CA LYS A 333 -55.62 -6.90 -10.33
C LYS A 333 -54.39 -6.83 -9.42
N PHE A 334 -53.22 -6.52 -9.96
CA PHE A 334 -52.00 -6.36 -9.16
C PHE A 334 -52.07 -5.17 -8.21
N LEU A 335 -52.59 -4.02 -8.66
CA LEU A 335 -52.76 -2.85 -7.80
C LEU A 335 -53.76 -3.15 -6.68
N ALA A 336 -54.84 -3.90 -6.95
CA ALA A 336 -55.77 -4.35 -5.92
C ALA A 336 -55.11 -5.30 -4.90
N GLU A 337 -54.26 -6.23 -5.34
CA GLU A 337 -53.46 -7.08 -4.44
C GLU A 337 -52.44 -6.25 -3.62
N LEU A 338 -51.79 -5.26 -4.25
CA LEU A 338 -50.85 -4.36 -3.58
C LEU A 338 -51.56 -3.47 -2.55
N ASP A 339 -52.75 -2.96 -2.86
CA ASP A 339 -53.59 -2.19 -1.95
C ASP A 339 -54.10 -3.03 -0.79
N SER A 340 -54.40 -4.31 -1.01
CA SER A 340 -54.72 -5.25 0.08
C SER A 340 -53.53 -5.45 1.02
N VAL A 341 -52.31 -5.60 0.48
CA VAL A 341 -51.07 -5.67 1.28
C VAL A 341 -50.82 -4.35 2.02
N ARG A 342 -51.04 -3.20 1.37
CA ARG A 342 -50.98 -1.86 2.02
C ARG A 342 -51.93 -1.77 3.19
N SER A 343 -53.18 -2.20 3.03
CA SER A 343 -54.18 -2.17 4.11
C SER A 343 -53.84 -3.11 5.27
N SER A 344 -53.23 -4.27 4.99
CA SER A 344 -52.74 -5.19 6.03
C SER A 344 -51.43 -4.75 6.70
N SER A 345 -50.70 -3.84 6.06
CA SER A 345 -49.45 -3.26 6.58
C SER A 345 -49.63 -1.84 7.11
N ALA A 346 -50.84 -1.27 7.04
CA ALA A 346 -51.16 0.04 7.61
C ALA A 346 -51.05 0.07 9.15
N ASP A 347 -51.07 -1.08 9.82
CA ASP A 347 -50.73 -1.22 11.25
C ASP A 347 -49.21 -1.25 11.52
N ILE A 348 -48.40 -1.40 10.48
CA ILE A 348 -46.96 -1.15 10.51
C ILE A 348 -46.78 0.27 9.97
N ASN A 349 -47.18 1.25 10.77
CA ASN A 349 -46.73 2.64 10.62
C ASN A 349 -45.26 2.64 10.20
N ASP A 350 -44.90 3.58 9.31
CA ASP A 350 -43.53 4.04 9.09
C ASP A 350 -42.75 3.85 10.38
N VAL A 351 -41.99 2.74 10.48
CA VAL A 351 -41.10 2.57 11.61
C VAL A 351 -40.11 3.68 11.35
N ASP A 352 -40.22 4.75 12.13
CA ASP A 352 -39.27 5.85 12.21
C ASP A 352 -37.89 5.23 12.44
N GLN A 353 -37.24 4.85 11.33
CA GLN A 353 -35.89 4.33 11.26
C GLN A 353 -34.89 5.49 11.19
N HIS A 354 -35.35 6.69 11.55
CA HIS A 354 -34.55 7.89 11.67
C HIS A 354 -34.17 8.06 13.13
N LEU A 355 -32.87 8.05 13.39
CA LEU A 355 -32.32 8.43 14.68
C LEU A 355 -32.88 9.80 15.07
N SER A 356 -33.37 9.92 16.30
CA SER A 356 -33.80 11.20 16.85
C SER A 356 -32.63 12.20 16.83
N PRO A 357 -32.89 13.52 16.76
CA PRO A 357 -31.83 14.52 16.82
C PRO A 357 -30.92 14.37 18.04
N GLU A 358 -31.47 13.90 19.17
CA GLU A 358 -30.73 13.61 20.41
C GLU A 358 -29.79 12.42 20.24
N GLU A 359 -30.26 11.31 19.66
CA GLU A 359 -29.41 10.14 19.35
C GLU A 359 -28.31 10.46 18.35
N VAL A 360 -28.62 11.24 17.31
CA VAL A 360 -27.62 11.70 16.33
C VAL A 360 -26.53 12.52 17.04
N GLN A 361 -26.91 13.40 17.95
CA GLN A 361 -25.98 14.20 18.71
C GLN A 361 -25.15 13.35 19.69
N ASP A 362 -25.75 12.35 20.33
CA ASP A 362 -25.05 11.39 21.20
C ASP A 362 -24.02 10.55 20.42
N TYR A 363 -24.41 9.96 19.28
CA TYR A 363 -23.47 9.23 18.42
C TYR A 363 -22.37 10.15 17.89
N ARG A 364 -22.69 11.38 17.50
CA ARG A 364 -21.69 12.38 17.10
C ARG A 364 -20.67 12.62 18.21
N ASN A 365 -21.14 12.78 19.45
CA ASN A 365 -20.26 12.93 20.59
C ASN A 365 -19.36 11.71 20.79
N LYS A 366 -19.93 10.51 20.79
CA LYS A 366 -19.18 9.24 20.92
C LYS A 366 -18.12 9.07 19.84
N LEU A 367 -18.44 9.38 18.57
CA LEU A 367 -17.50 9.29 17.45
C LEU A 367 -16.35 10.30 17.60
N ILE A 368 -16.65 11.54 18.00
CA ILE A 368 -15.62 12.55 18.28
C ILE A 368 -14.74 12.14 19.46
N ASP A 369 -15.32 11.58 20.52
CA ASP A 369 -14.57 11.11 21.68
C ASP A 369 -13.64 9.96 21.33
N CYS A 370 -14.09 9.01 20.49
CA CYS A 370 -13.25 7.93 19.97
C CYS A 370 -12.11 8.47 19.10
N ALA A 371 -12.40 9.43 18.20
CA ALA A 371 -11.39 10.05 17.36
C ALA A 371 -10.36 10.83 18.20
N GLY A 372 -10.81 11.57 19.22
CA GLY A 372 -9.93 12.27 20.16
C GLY A 372 -9.05 11.31 20.95
N ALA A 373 -9.62 10.21 21.45
CA ALA A 373 -8.88 9.14 22.12
C ALA A 373 -7.84 8.51 21.20
N GLY A 374 -8.20 8.20 19.95
CA GLY A 374 -7.29 7.67 18.94
C GLY A 374 -6.14 8.61 18.60
N LEU A 375 -6.44 9.89 18.37
CA LEU A 375 -5.44 10.92 18.07
C LEU A 375 -4.43 11.06 19.22
N MET A 376 -4.92 11.21 20.47
CA MET A 376 -4.06 11.36 21.65
C MET A 376 -3.26 10.08 21.92
N ALA A 377 -3.87 8.91 21.77
CA ALA A 377 -3.20 7.63 21.91
C ALA A 377 -2.05 7.48 20.90
N GLY A 378 -2.25 7.93 19.66
CA GLY A 378 -1.21 7.90 18.65
C GLY A 378 -0.07 8.88 18.93
N LEU A 379 -0.38 10.10 19.39
CA LEU A 379 0.63 11.07 19.82
C LEU A 379 1.47 10.55 20.98
N ILE A 380 0.83 10.08 22.05
CA ILE A 380 1.50 9.61 23.28
C ILE A 380 2.24 8.30 23.02
N GLY A 381 1.57 7.31 22.42
CA GLY A 381 2.17 6.02 22.10
C GLY A 381 3.34 6.16 21.14
N GLY A 382 3.21 7.02 20.13
CA GLY A 382 4.31 7.35 19.24
C GLY A 382 5.46 8.05 19.97
N ALA A 383 5.16 9.03 20.82
CA ALA A 383 6.21 9.72 21.58
C ALA A 383 6.99 8.78 22.51
N LEU A 384 6.31 7.91 23.24
CA LEU A 384 6.94 6.91 24.11
C LEU A 384 7.82 5.94 23.31
N LEU A 385 7.34 5.46 22.16
CA LEU A 385 8.13 4.59 21.27
C LEU A 385 9.35 5.32 20.71
N GLY A 386 9.19 6.56 20.26
CA GLY A 386 10.28 7.38 19.76
C GLY A 386 11.34 7.63 20.83
N LEU A 387 10.93 7.99 22.06
CA LEU A 387 11.85 8.18 23.18
C LEU A 387 12.57 6.88 23.55
N ALA A 388 11.86 5.75 23.59
CA ALA A 388 12.47 4.44 23.86
C ALA A 388 13.49 4.05 22.78
N GLU A 389 13.17 4.27 21.51
CA GLU A 389 14.06 3.98 20.38
C GLU A 389 15.28 4.92 20.37
N GLY A 390 15.08 6.21 20.63
CA GLY A 390 16.17 7.18 20.76
C GLY A 390 17.11 6.85 21.91
N GLY A 391 16.55 6.47 23.07
CA GLY A 391 17.34 6.02 24.23
C GLY A 391 18.10 4.73 23.98
N TRP A 392 17.44 3.72 23.37
CA TRP A 392 18.10 2.49 22.95
C TRP A 392 19.28 2.79 22.02
N HIS A 393 19.08 3.68 21.05
CA HIS A 393 20.14 4.06 20.12
C HIS A 393 21.35 4.68 20.81
N LEU A 394 21.15 5.68 21.66
CA LEU A 394 22.23 6.31 22.41
C LEU A 394 22.93 5.35 23.37
N HIS A 395 22.26 4.30 23.83
CA HIS A 395 22.89 3.28 24.67
C HIS A 395 23.72 2.28 23.86
N THR A 396 23.23 1.87 22.69
CA THR A 396 23.88 0.84 21.85
C THR A 396 25.03 1.35 20.98
N LEU A 397 25.06 2.65 20.69
CA LEU A 397 26.07 3.26 19.81
C LEU A 397 26.81 4.31 20.63
N THR A 398 28.15 4.20 20.68
CA THR A 398 28.99 4.88 21.68
C THR A 398 29.40 6.31 21.30
N ASN A 399 29.36 6.67 20.01
CA ASN A 399 29.99 7.89 19.49
C ASN A 399 29.05 8.85 18.75
N PHE A 400 27.90 9.19 19.34
CA PHE A 400 27.12 10.29 18.79
C PHE A 400 27.79 11.62 19.10
N ALA A 401 27.80 12.59 18.17
CA ALA A 401 28.24 13.96 18.50
C ALA A 401 27.21 14.73 19.35
N GLU A 402 25.97 14.25 19.41
CA GLU A 402 24.83 14.93 20.01
C GLU A 402 23.67 13.97 20.32
N SER A 403 22.75 14.35 21.20
CA SER A 403 21.66 13.47 21.68
C SER A 403 20.24 13.93 21.32
N SER A 404 20.09 14.66 20.20
CA SER A 404 18.79 15.17 19.74
C SER A 404 17.77 14.11 19.37
N ALA A 405 18.20 12.88 19.08
CA ALA A 405 17.28 11.75 18.90
C ALA A 405 16.30 11.63 20.07
N LEU A 406 16.69 12.01 21.29
CA LEU A 406 15.83 11.97 22.47
C LEU A 406 14.63 12.92 22.39
N TRP A 407 14.71 14.04 21.67
CA TRP A 407 13.56 14.94 21.49
C TRP A 407 12.96 14.87 20.08
N TRP A 408 13.79 14.63 19.06
CA TRP A 408 13.33 14.54 17.68
C TRP A 408 12.48 13.28 17.46
N ALA A 409 12.89 12.15 18.03
CA ALA A 409 12.14 10.89 17.90
C ALA A 409 10.73 10.99 18.52
N PRO A 410 10.53 11.40 19.79
CA PRO A 410 9.18 11.51 20.33
C PRO A 410 8.31 12.52 19.57
N LEU A 411 8.90 13.62 19.09
CA LEU A 411 8.21 14.60 18.26
C LEU A 411 7.70 13.97 16.96
N ALA A 412 8.60 13.41 16.15
CA ALA A 412 8.28 12.84 14.84
C ALA A 412 7.36 11.62 14.95
N TYR A 413 7.65 10.70 15.86
CA TYR A 413 6.86 9.48 16.05
C TYR A 413 5.45 9.82 16.51
N GLY A 414 5.28 10.73 17.48
CA GLY A 414 3.95 11.14 17.92
C GLY A 414 3.13 11.71 16.77
N LEU A 415 3.68 12.66 16.00
CA LEU A 415 2.96 13.29 14.89
C LEU A 415 2.55 12.27 13.82
N VAL A 416 3.47 11.40 13.39
CA VAL A 416 3.17 10.40 12.35
C VAL A 416 2.17 9.36 12.85
N LEU A 417 2.37 8.84 14.07
CA LEU A 417 1.54 7.77 14.62
C LEU A 417 0.18 8.25 15.16
N SER A 418 -0.05 9.56 15.27
CA SER A 418 -1.39 10.12 15.47
C SER A 418 -2.40 9.67 14.40
N SER A 419 -1.95 9.55 13.14
CA SER A 419 -2.77 9.06 12.02
C SER A 419 -3.11 7.56 12.16
N LEU A 420 -2.14 6.76 12.62
CA LEU A 420 -2.34 5.35 12.92
C LEU A 420 -3.34 5.18 14.07
N GLY A 421 -3.23 6.00 15.11
CA GLY A 421 -4.17 6.02 16.24
C GLY A 421 -5.60 6.36 15.84
N LEU A 422 -5.79 7.31 14.90
CA LEU A 422 -7.10 7.55 14.27
C LEU A 422 -7.62 6.33 13.49
N GLY A 423 -6.74 5.63 12.78
CA GLY A 423 -7.07 4.38 12.10
C GLY A 423 -7.56 3.29 13.06
N VAL A 424 -6.86 3.10 14.18
CA VAL A 424 -7.27 2.16 15.24
C VAL A 424 -8.61 2.58 15.85
N ALA A 425 -8.81 3.87 16.11
CA ALA A 425 -10.09 4.38 16.62
C ALA A 425 -11.24 4.13 15.63
N ALA A 426 -11.02 4.27 14.32
CA ALA A 426 -12.04 3.95 13.31
C ALA A 426 -12.44 2.47 13.35
N VAL A 427 -11.49 1.55 13.55
CA VAL A 427 -11.77 0.11 13.71
C VAL A 427 -12.57 -0.15 14.99
N LEU A 428 -12.22 0.52 16.10
CA LEU A 428 -12.98 0.41 17.35
C LEU A 428 -14.40 0.95 17.22
N VAL A 429 -14.58 2.12 16.60
CA VAL A 429 -15.91 2.70 16.31
C VAL A 429 -16.75 1.73 15.48
N PHE A 430 -16.17 1.13 14.44
CA PHE A 430 -16.86 0.12 13.64
C PHE A 430 -17.30 -1.07 14.51
N GLY A 431 -16.44 -1.57 15.38
CA GLY A 431 -16.77 -2.63 16.34
C GLY A 431 -17.88 -2.22 17.33
N TYR A 432 -17.82 -1.02 17.90
CA TYR A 432 -18.85 -0.52 18.81
C TYR A 432 -20.20 -0.35 18.12
N LEU A 433 -20.23 0.11 16.87
CA LEU A 433 -21.45 0.22 16.07
C LEU A 433 -22.01 -1.17 15.72
N LEU A 434 -21.14 -2.15 15.41
CA LEU A 434 -21.56 -3.51 15.09
C LEU A 434 -22.34 -4.17 16.24
N PHE A 435 -21.91 -3.95 17.49
CA PHE A 435 -22.55 -4.50 18.68
C PHE A 435 -23.45 -3.49 19.41
N ASN A 436 -23.64 -2.29 18.85
CA ASN A 436 -24.29 -1.15 19.49
C ASN A 436 -23.86 -0.91 20.94
N LYS A 437 -22.57 -1.08 21.23
CA LYS A 437 -22.00 -1.03 22.58
C LYS A 437 -20.70 -0.23 22.58
N PHE A 438 -20.82 1.05 22.93
CA PHE A 438 -19.67 1.92 23.16
C PHE A 438 -19.15 1.70 24.58
N VAL A 439 -17.83 1.49 24.70
CA VAL A 439 -17.15 1.44 26.00
C VAL A 439 -16.79 2.86 26.45
N PRO A 440 -16.49 3.08 27.74
CA PRO A 440 -16.09 4.38 28.24
C PRO A 440 -14.85 4.93 27.53
N ALA A 441 -14.78 6.26 27.36
CA ALA A 441 -13.71 6.94 26.63
C ALA A 441 -12.30 6.59 27.12
N GLY A 442 -12.12 6.36 28.44
CA GLY A 442 -10.84 5.93 28.99
C GLY A 442 -10.41 4.54 28.52
N VAL A 443 -11.35 3.60 28.43
CA VAL A 443 -11.08 2.26 27.88
C VAL A 443 -10.80 2.35 26.38
N THR A 444 -11.54 3.19 25.64
CA THR A 444 -11.25 3.44 24.22
C THR A 444 -9.86 4.02 24.02
N PHE A 445 -9.44 4.97 24.85
CA PHE A 445 -8.07 5.50 24.84
C PHE A 445 -7.02 4.41 25.10
N GLY A 446 -7.23 3.57 26.13
CA GLY A 446 -6.35 2.43 26.41
C GLY A 446 -6.26 1.46 25.23
N LEU A 447 -7.40 1.07 24.64
CA LEU A 447 -7.44 0.21 23.46
C LEU A 447 -6.76 0.84 22.24
N SER A 448 -6.96 2.14 22.00
CA SER A 448 -6.27 2.87 20.94
C SER A 448 -4.76 2.96 21.17
N LEU A 449 -4.32 3.17 22.42
CA LEU A 449 -2.90 3.24 22.79
C LEU A 449 -2.23 1.88 22.59
N GLY A 450 -2.86 0.81 23.09
CA GLY A 450 -2.42 -0.55 22.88
C GLY A 450 -2.38 -0.93 21.39
N GLY A 451 -3.45 -0.66 20.65
CA GLY A 451 -3.53 -0.98 19.22
C GLY A 451 -2.47 -0.25 18.39
N THR A 452 -2.24 1.05 18.66
CA THR A 452 -1.21 1.83 17.96
C THR A 452 0.18 1.32 18.30
N THR A 453 0.47 1.12 19.59
CA THR A 453 1.79 0.65 20.05
C THR A 453 2.08 -0.75 19.53
N GLY A 454 1.09 -1.65 19.58
CA GLY A 454 1.19 -3.01 19.07
C GLY A 454 1.46 -3.06 17.58
N ALA A 455 0.71 -2.28 16.78
CA ALA A 455 0.92 -2.21 15.34
C ALA A 455 2.35 -1.78 14.98
N VAL A 456 2.91 -0.81 15.71
CA VAL A 456 4.28 -0.34 15.50
C VAL A 456 5.30 -1.38 15.98
N LEU A 457 5.13 -1.98 17.16
CA LEU A 457 6.05 -2.99 17.68
C LEU A 457 6.13 -4.25 16.80
N LEU A 458 5.01 -4.67 16.19
CA LEU A 458 5.03 -5.81 15.26
C LEU A 458 5.89 -5.55 14.02
N VAL A 459 5.95 -4.29 13.56
CA VAL A 459 6.73 -3.93 12.37
C VAL A 459 8.15 -3.52 12.77
N PHE A 460 8.27 -2.52 13.62
CA PHE A 460 9.55 -1.90 14.01
C PHE A 460 10.28 -2.79 15.00
N GLY A 461 9.59 -3.32 16.01
CA GLY A 461 10.17 -4.26 16.97
C GLY A 461 10.66 -5.54 16.30
N ARG A 462 9.90 -6.09 15.34
CA ARG A 462 10.37 -7.24 14.55
C ARG A 462 11.58 -6.90 13.69
N PHE A 463 11.58 -5.74 13.01
CA PHE A 463 12.73 -5.28 12.23
C PHE A 463 13.98 -5.12 13.10
N ARG A 464 13.82 -4.48 14.27
CA ARG A 464 14.89 -4.29 15.26
C ARG A 464 15.39 -5.59 15.83
N PHE A 465 14.50 -6.51 16.20
CA PHE A 465 14.89 -7.83 16.67
C PHE A 465 15.71 -8.58 15.62
N LYS A 466 15.32 -8.50 14.34
CA LYS A 466 16.10 -9.06 13.25
C LYS A 466 17.46 -8.39 13.09
N ARG A 467 17.52 -7.06 13.11
CA ARG A 467 18.74 -6.28 12.82
C ARG A 467 19.72 -6.26 13.99
N ASP A 468 19.24 -6.02 15.20
CA ASP A 468 20.04 -5.71 16.39
C ASP A 468 20.30 -6.94 17.27
N ILE A 469 19.46 -7.98 17.23
CA ILE A 469 19.61 -9.19 18.06
C ILE A 469 20.04 -10.41 17.24
N ARG A 470 19.61 -10.48 15.97
CA ARG A 470 19.89 -11.61 15.07
C ARG A 470 20.88 -11.27 13.95
N ASP A 471 21.51 -10.09 13.97
CA ASP A 471 22.48 -9.66 12.96
C ASP A 471 22.00 -9.91 11.51
N GLU A 472 20.73 -9.55 11.25
CA GLU A 472 20.03 -9.72 9.98
C GLU A 472 19.76 -11.18 9.53
N GLN A 473 20.06 -12.18 10.37
CA GLN A 473 19.69 -13.58 10.12
C GLN A 473 18.17 -13.75 10.04
N ALA A 474 17.74 -14.81 9.34
CA ALA A 474 16.32 -15.13 9.20
C ALA A 474 15.71 -15.48 10.57
N LEU A 475 14.56 -14.87 10.89
CA LEU A 475 13.86 -15.12 12.15
C LEU A 475 13.22 -16.51 12.13
N SER A 476 13.52 -17.33 13.13
CA SER A 476 12.86 -18.60 13.38
C SER A 476 11.40 -18.42 13.81
N ILE A 477 10.63 -19.52 13.84
CA ILE A 477 9.27 -19.49 14.41
C ILE A 477 9.30 -19.01 15.86
N LEU A 478 10.27 -19.49 16.65
CA LEU A 478 10.44 -19.09 18.04
C LEU A 478 10.72 -17.59 18.17
N ASP A 479 11.57 -17.02 17.31
CA ASP A 479 11.84 -15.57 17.31
C ASP A 479 10.57 -14.75 17.04
N ASN A 480 9.75 -15.18 16.08
CA ASN A 480 8.49 -14.50 15.79
C ASN A 480 7.50 -14.64 16.97
N LEU A 481 7.48 -15.80 17.66
CA LEU A 481 6.67 -15.99 18.87
C LEU A 481 7.14 -15.11 20.03
N ILE A 482 8.46 -14.91 20.19
CA ILE A 482 9.01 -13.99 21.19
C ILE A 482 8.57 -12.56 20.89
N VAL A 483 8.72 -12.10 19.63
CA VAL A 483 8.29 -10.76 19.23
C VAL A 483 6.78 -10.58 19.45
N LEU A 484 5.96 -11.58 19.11
CA LEU A 484 4.52 -11.57 19.36
C LEU A 484 4.18 -11.53 20.85
N GLY A 485 4.85 -12.35 21.67
CA GLY A 485 4.64 -12.40 23.12
C GLY A 485 5.00 -11.08 23.81
N VAL A 486 6.15 -10.50 23.47
CA VAL A 486 6.59 -9.18 23.98
C VAL A 486 5.61 -8.10 23.52
N THR A 487 5.21 -8.11 22.25
CA THR A 487 4.21 -7.16 21.74
C THR A 487 2.90 -7.29 22.52
N ALA A 488 2.39 -8.50 22.71
CA ALA A 488 1.13 -8.73 23.43
C ALA A 488 1.21 -8.24 24.88
N ALA A 489 2.33 -8.47 25.57
CA ALA A 489 2.56 -7.98 26.92
C ALA A 489 2.57 -6.44 26.97
N VAL A 490 3.28 -5.77 26.05
CA VAL A 490 3.31 -4.31 25.97
C VAL A 490 1.94 -3.74 25.61
N VAL A 491 1.19 -4.38 24.71
CA VAL A 491 -0.18 -3.99 24.38
C VAL A 491 -1.07 -4.08 25.61
N ALA A 492 -1.04 -5.21 26.35
CA ALA A 492 -1.84 -5.37 27.56
C ALA A 492 -1.51 -4.29 28.62
N LEU A 493 -0.21 -4.01 28.81
CA LEU A 493 0.24 -2.94 29.71
C LEU A 493 -0.24 -1.56 29.23
N ALA A 494 -0.12 -1.25 27.95
CA ALA A 494 -0.56 0.02 27.37
C ALA A 494 -2.08 0.20 27.48
N VAL A 495 -2.86 -0.86 27.25
CA VAL A 495 -4.33 -0.83 27.44
C VAL A 495 -4.67 -0.57 28.90
N PHE A 496 -4.04 -1.29 29.83
CA PHE A 496 -4.28 -1.16 31.25
C PHE A 496 -3.89 0.24 31.78
N ALA A 497 -2.65 0.65 31.53
CA ALA A 497 -2.13 1.95 31.95
C ALA A 497 -2.91 3.10 31.31
N GLY A 498 -3.17 3.04 30.01
CA GLY A 498 -3.96 4.06 29.30
C GLY A 498 -5.37 4.20 29.87
N SER A 499 -6.03 3.07 30.17
CA SER A 499 -7.38 3.08 30.75
C SER A 499 -7.42 3.72 32.15
N ILE A 500 -6.41 3.45 32.98
CA ILE A 500 -6.30 4.04 34.33
C ILE A 500 -5.99 5.54 34.24
N LEU A 501 -4.97 5.92 33.45
CA LEU A 501 -4.54 7.31 33.32
C LEU A 501 -5.66 8.20 32.77
N ALA A 502 -6.42 7.70 31.79
CA ALA A 502 -7.57 8.43 31.27
C ALA A 502 -8.69 8.59 32.33
N GLY A 503 -8.79 7.66 33.28
CA GLY A 503 -9.70 7.76 34.43
C GLY A 503 -9.36 8.87 35.42
N TRP A 504 -8.12 9.40 35.41
CA TRP A 504 -7.70 10.53 36.26
C TRP A 504 -8.05 11.89 35.66
N VAL A 505 -8.44 11.93 34.38
CA VAL A 505 -8.83 13.16 33.72
C VAL A 505 -10.31 13.42 33.93
N LYS A 506 -10.68 14.69 34.19
CA LYS A 506 -12.08 15.10 34.31
C LYS A 506 -12.87 14.58 33.10
N ASN A 507 -14.11 14.12 33.35
CA ASN A 507 -14.99 13.54 32.33
C ASN A 507 -15.55 14.59 31.35
N SER A 508 -14.65 15.30 30.66
CA SER A 508 -14.92 16.34 29.69
C SER A 508 -13.94 16.19 28.53
N ARG A 509 -14.46 16.25 27.30
CA ARG A 509 -13.68 16.13 26.06
C ARG A 509 -12.48 17.08 26.00
N LEU A 510 -12.70 18.36 26.34
CA LEU A 510 -11.64 19.37 26.30
C LEU A 510 -10.54 19.08 27.32
N ALA A 511 -10.92 18.59 28.51
CA ALA A 511 -9.95 18.18 29.52
C ALA A 511 -9.14 16.95 29.07
N GLY A 512 -9.79 15.97 28.45
CA GLY A 512 -9.14 14.79 27.85
C GLY A 512 -8.11 15.14 26.78
N LEU A 513 -8.52 15.95 25.79
CA LEU A 513 -7.62 16.41 24.72
C LEU A 513 -6.49 17.28 25.26
N GLY A 514 -6.78 18.19 26.19
CA GLY A 514 -5.78 19.05 26.82
C GLY A 514 -4.76 18.26 27.63
N ALA A 515 -5.21 17.31 28.45
CA ALA A 515 -4.32 16.43 29.22
C ALA A 515 -3.46 15.56 28.30
N GLY A 516 -4.03 15.01 27.22
CA GLY A 516 -3.29 14.22 26.24
C GLY A 516 -2.21 15.04 25.52
N ALA A 517 -2.54 16.26 25.09
CA ALA A 517 -1.59 17.16 24.46
C ALA A 517 -0.47 17.61 25.42
N LEU A 518 -0.81 17.93 26.68
CA LEU A 518 0.18 18.26 27.72
C LEU A 518 1.08 17.08 28.04
N CYS A 519 0.54 15.85 28.08
CA CYS A 519 1.34 14.63 28.25
C CYS A 519 2.32 14.44 27.10
N TYR A 520 1.85 14.58 25.85
CA TYR A 520 2.69 14.51 24.66
C TYR A 520 3.82 15.56 24.69
N ILE A 521 3.49 16.83 24.95
CA ILE A 521 4.47 17.91 25.08
C ILE A 521 5.45 17.61 26.22
N GLY A 522 4.95 17.11 27.36
CA GLY A 522 5.76 16.70 28.50
C GLY A 522 6.80 15.63 28.12
N ILE A 523 6.41 14.60 27.36
CA ILE A 523 7.35 13.56 26.89
C ILE A 523 8.41 14.16 25.97
N VAL A 524 8.03 15.04 25.05
CA VAL A 524 8.98 15.73 24.16
C VAL A 524 9.95 16.61 24.96
N LEU A 525 9.45 17.34 25.97
CA LEU A 525 10.27 18.19 26.85
C LEU A 525 11.20 17.36 27.74
N VAL A 526 10.77 16.19 28.21
CA VAL A 526 11.64 15.23 28.93
C VAL A 526 12.77 14.77 28.01
N GLY A 527 12.45 14.41 26.77
CA GLY A 527 13.46 14.08 25.75
C GLY A 527 14.44 15.23 25.48
N PHE A 528 13.91 16.46 25.42
CA PHE A 528 14.73 17.67 25.22
C PHE A 528 15.65 17.92 26.41
N ALA A 529 15.15 17.86 27.64
CA ALA A 529 15.97 18.00 28.85
C ALA A 529 17.03 16.88 28.94
N ALA A 530 16.64 15.64 28.65
CA ALA A 530 17.55 14.49 28.64
C ALA A 530 18.70 14.68 27.62
N SER A 531 18.45 15.34 26.48
CA SER A 531 19.48 15.61 25.47
C SER A 531 20.60 16.55 25.93
N PHE A 532 20.41 17.32 27.02
CA PHE A 532 21.47 18.12 27.63
C PHE A 532 22.23 17.39 28.74
N ILE A 533 21.61 16.37 29.33
CA ILE A 533 22.18 15.57 30.42
C ILE A 533 23.02 14.44 29.84
N VAL A 534 22.47 13.75 28.84
CA VAL A 534 23.18 12.74 28.06
C VAL A 534 24.07 13.50 27.08
N LYS A 535 25.25 13.91 27.55
CA LYS A 535 26.31 14.42 26.67
C LYS A 535 27.16 13.23 26.23
N PRO A 536 27.24 12.96 24.93
CA PRO A 536 28.14 11.93 24.47
C PRO A 536 29.59 12.35 24.71
N ASN A 537 30.41 11.38 25.09
CA ASN A 537 31.80 11.62 25.49
C ASN A 537 32.69 11.66 24.24
N VAL A 538 32.62 12.75 23.48
CA VAL A 538 33.58 13.00 22.40
C VAL A 538 34.76 13.75 23.03
N GLU A 539 35.74 13.02 23.54
CA GLU A 539 37.01 13.62 23.91
C GLU A 539 37.72 14.06 22.64
N ALA A 540 37.91 15.37 22.48
CA ALA A 540 38.73 15.89 21.39
C ALA A 540 40.16 15.41 21.59
N VAL A 541 40.71 14.75 20.58
CA VAL A 541 42.09 14.30 20.60
C VAL A 541 42.99 15.55 20.49
N ALA A 542 43.62 15.95 21.59
CA ALA A 542 44.56 17.06 21.58
C ALA A 542 45.80 16.65 20.77
N PHE A 543 46.11 17.39 19.70
CA PHE A 543 47.35 17.20 18.98
C PHE A 543 48.52 17.78 19.80
N GLU A 544 49.45 16.90 20.20
CA GLU A 544 50.72 17.31 20.81
C GLU A 544 51.84 17.16 19.77
N PRO A 545 52.36 18.27 19.21
CA PRO A 545 53.49 18.20 18.29
C PRO A 545 54.70 17.63 19.01
N LYS A 546 55.36 16.65 18.38
CA LYS A 546 56.56 16.03 18.92
C LYS A 546 57.78 16.61 18.21
N ASP A 547 58.68 17.25 18.96
CA ASP A 547 59.91 17.81 18.42
C ASP A 547 60.72 16.73 17.67
N GLY A 548 60.97 16.96 16.38
CA GLY A 548 61.75 16.06 15.52
C GLY A 548 60.96 14.98 14.76
N SER A 549 59.64 15.08 14.61
CA SER A 549 58.89 14.22 13.68
C SER A 549 59.31 14.51 12.22
N SER A 550 60.04 13.59 11.59
CA SER A 550 60.69 13.80 10.27
C SER A 550 60.30 12.76 9.21
N GLY A 551 59.09 12.21 9.31
CA GLY A 551 58.59 11.22 8.34
C GLY A 551 57.92 11.85 7.12
N PRO A 552 57.67 11.08 6.04
CA PRO A 552 56.93 11.57 4.89
C PRO A 552 55.46 11.80 5.23
N ASN A 553 54.79 12.68 4.49
CA ASN A 553 53.34 12.76 4.54
C ASN A 553 52.71 11.48 3.97
N VAL A 554 51.61 11.03 4.55
CA VAL A 554 50.90 9.81 4.14
C VAL A 554 49.50 10.19 3.71
N ILE A 555 49.13 9.89 2.46
CA ILE A 555 47.78 10.08 1.95
C ILE A 555 47.21 8.70 1.62
N LEU A 556 46.10 8.35 2.27
CA LEU A 556 45.35 7.13 2.01
C LEU A 556 44.06 7.46 1.26
N VAL A 557 44.03 7.15 -0.03
CA VAL A 557 42.84 7.29 -0.89
C VAL A 557 42.16 5.95 -1.05
N VAL A 558 40.88 5.88 -0.73
CA VAL A 558 40.06 4.67 -0.95
C VAL A 558 38.79 5.03 -1.70
N VAL A 559 38.52 4.29 -2.78
CA VAL A 559 37.31 4.42 -3.59
C VAL A 559 36.39 3.23 -3.32
N ASP A 560 35.18 3.50 -2.84
CA ASP A 560 34.24 2.46 -2.44
C ASP A 560 33.76 1.66 -3.65
N THR A 561 33.80 0.33 -3.53
CA THR A 561 33.35 -0.62 -4.56
C THR A 561 34.05 -0.53 -5.93
N LEU A 562 35.18 0.18 -6.03
CA LEU A 562 35.98 0.27 -7.26
C LEU A 562 36.53 -1.11 -7.65
N ARG A 563 36.36 -1.48 -8.91
CA ARG A 563 36.78 -2.77 -9.44
C ARG A 563 38.05 -2.64 -10.26
N ALA A 564 38.95 -3.62 -10.11
CA ALA A 564 40.20 -3.67 -10.86
C ALA A 564 39.99 -3.73 -12.38
N ASP A 565 38.95 -4.40 -12.88
CA ASP A 565 38.71 -4.54 -14.33
C ASP A 565 38.30 -3.24 -15.04
N TYR A 566 38.05 -2.17 -14.27
CA TYR A 566 37.74 -0.82 -14.74
C TYR A 566 38.96 0.10 -14.81
N LEU A 567 40.13 -0.36 -14.35
CA LEU A 567 41.37 0.42 -14.33
C LEU A 567 42.37 -0.13 -15.34
N ALA A 568 42.92 0.74 -16.19
CA ALA A 568 43.90 0.36 -17.20
C ALA A 568 45.16 -0.31 -16.60
N ALA A 569 45.53 0.09 -15.38
CA ALA A 569 46.64 -0.48 -14.61
C ALA A 569 46.50 -1.99 -14.28
N PHE A 570 45.27 -2.52 -14.29
CA PHE A 570 44.98 -3.94 -14.02
C PHE A 570 44.36 -4.65 -15.24
N ASN A 571 43.72 -3.91 -16.14
CA ASN A 571 43.12 -4.43 -17.36
C ASN A 571 43.34 -3.44 -18.51
N PHE A 572 44.28 -3.73 -19.43
CA PHE A 572 44.55 -2.90 -20.61
C PHE A 572 43.34 -2.68 -21.53
N SER A 573 42.30 -3.51 -21.43
CA SER A 573 41.05 -3.37 -22.19
C SER A 573 39.93 -2.70 -21.38
N ALA A 574 40.24 -2.08 -20.24
CA ALA A 574 39.29 -1.30 -19.45
C ALA A 574 38.68 -0.19 -20.33
N LYS A 575 37.35 -0.05 -20.26
CA LYS A 575 36.62 0.99 -21.01
C LYS A 575 36.75 2.39 -20.42
N PRO A 576 36.75 2.59 -19.09
CA PRO A 576 36.92 3.92 -18.51
C PRO A 576 38.31 4.49 -18.76
N ASP A 577 38.38 5.79 -19.02
CA ASP A 577 39.64 6.52 -19.13
C ASP A 577 40.04 7.05 -17.75
N THR A 578 41.24 6.66 -17.29
CA THR A 578 41.74 6.94 -15.93
C THR A 578 43.19 7.43 -15.97
N PRO A 579 43.46 8.59 -16.60
CA PRO A 579 44.82 9.03 -16.90
C PRO A 579 45.66 9.27 -15.64
N ASN A 580 45.12 9.95 -14.63
CA ASN A 580 45.85 10.24 -13.38
C ASN A 580 46.20 8.97 -12.58
N VAL A 581 45.31 7.97 -12.59
CA VAL A 581 45.56 6.67 -11.92
C VAL A 581 46.60 5.87 -12.71
N THR A 582 46.58 5.97 -14.03
CA THR A 582 47.55 5.33 -14.91
C THR A 582 48.93 5.94 -14.71
N GLU A 583 49.03 7.27 -14.69
CA GLU A 583 50.28 7.98 -14.41
C GLU A 583 50.84 7.64 -13.01
N LEU A 584 49.99 7.63 -11.98
CA LEU A 584 50.39 7.20 -10.63
C LEU A 584 50.85 5.74 -10.60
N ALA A 585 50.25 4.87 -11.39
CA ALA A 585 50.65 3.47 -11.49
C ALA A 585 52.00 3.29 -12.22
N GLU A 586 52.31 4.17 -13.18
CA GLU A 586 53.59 4.18 -13.91
C GLU A 586 54.74 4.73 -13.07
N ASP A 587 54.48 5.74 -12.23
CA ASP A 587 55.46 6.33 -11.31
C ASP A 587 55.52 5.62 -9.93
N GLY A 588 54.66 4.62 -9.73
CA GLY A 588 54.44 3.95 -8.45
C GLY A 588 54.70 2.44 -8.45
N ILE A 589 54.24 1.79 -7.37
CA ILE A 589 54.25 0.32 -7.24
C ILE A 589 52.82 -0.20 -7.29
N VAL A 590 52.54 -1.06 -8.27
CA VAL A 590 51.23 -1.72 -8.43
C VAL A 590 51.26 -3.13 -7.86
N PHE A 591 50.42 -3.38 -6.86
CA PHE A 591 50.23 -4.72 -6.31
C PHE A 591 49.13 -5.48 -7.07
N GLN A 592 49.54 -6.39 -7.95
CA GLN A 592 48.63 -7.20 -8.79
C GLN A 592 47.81 -8.25 -7.99
N LYS A 593 48.19 -8.51 -6.74
CA LYS A 593 47.57 -9.53 -5.87
C LYS A 593 47.27 -8.96 -4.48
N THR A 594 46.36 -8.01 -4.44
CA THR A 594 45.85 -7.42 -3.20
C THR A 594 44.39 -7.83 -3.01
N PHE A 595 44.06 -8.33 -1.83
CA PHE A 595 42.72 -8.85 -1.51
C PHE A 595 42.14 -8.11 -0.31
N ALA A 596 40.90 -7.62 -0.46
CA ALA A 596 40.13 -7.16 0.67
C ALA A 596 39.80 -8.35 1.58
N GLN A 597 39.94 -8.17 2.90
CA GLN A 597 39.66 -9.23 3.88
C GLN A 597 38.16 -9.39 4.17
N SER A 598 37.31 -8.54 3.58
CA SER A 598 35.86 -8.67 3.64
C SER A 598 35.20 -8.15 2.37
N SER A 599 34.01 -8.67 2.06
CA SER A 599 33.22 -8.31 0.88
C SER A 599 32.37 -7.05 1.05
N TRP A 600 32.39 -6.43 2.23
CA TRP A 600 31.58 -5.25 2.52
C TRP A 600 32.37 -4.20 3.32
N THR A 601 31.99 -2.93 3.15
CA THR A 601 32.75 -1.75 3.54
C THR A 601 33.22 -1.79 5.00
N LYS A 602 32.31 -1.92 5.97
CA LYS A 602 32.66 -1.77 7.40
C LYS A 602 33.80 -2.71 7.82
N ALA A 603 33.63 -4.00 7.60
CA ALA A 603 34.65 -4.97 7.97
C ALA A 603 35.96 -4.76 7.20
N SER A 604 35.89 -4.41 5.91
CA SER A 604 37.09 -4.11 5.12
C SER A 604 37.87 -2.92 5.68
N PHE A 605 37.20 -1.83 6.08
CA PHE A 605 37.86 -0.67 6.69
C PHE A 605 38.39 -0.96 8.10
N GLY A 606 37.70 -1.82 8.86
CA GLY A 606 38.21 -2.30 10.14
C GLY A 606 39.58 -2.96 9.97
N THR A 607 39.74 -3.79 8.93
CA THR A 607 41.03 -4.37 8.54
C THR A 607 42.02 -3.32 8.06
N ILE A 608 41.63 -2.39 7.17
CA ILE A 608 42.54 -1.36 6.64
C ILE A 608 43.13 -0.51 7.76
N PHE A 609 42.33 -0.13 8.76
CA PHE A 609 42.79 0.72 9.85
C PHE A 609 43.53 -0.03 10.95
N SER A 610 43.19 -1.29 11.23
CA SER A 610 43.82 -2.04 12.35
C SER A 610 44.94 -2.99 11.93
N GLY A 611 45.01 -3.37 10.65
CA GLY A 611 45.84 -4.48 10.18
C GLY A 611 45.36 -5.87 10.66
N MET A 612 44.18 -5.96 11.27
CA MET A 612 43.62 -7.21 11.80
C MET A 612 42.55 -7.81 10.87
N TYR A 613 42.39 -9.14 10.92
CA TYR A 613 41.27 -9.81 10.24
C TYR A 613 39.91 -9.45 10.85
N PRO A 614 38.81 -9.55 10.08
CA PRO A 614 37.44 -9.27 10.55
C PRO A 614 37.05 -9.95 11.85
N GLU A 615 37.47 -11.19 12.06
CA GLU A 615 37.19 -11.98 13.26
C GLU A 615 37.92 -11.43 14.50
N ALA A 616 39.04 -10.75 14.31
CA ALA A 616 39.85 -10.19 15.39
C ALA A 616 39.38 -8.78 15.81
N HIS A 617 39.06 -7.90 14.85
CA HIS A 617 38.57 -6.56 15.19
C HIS A 617 37.05 -6.51 15.40
N THR A 618 36.29 -7.55 15.03
CA THR A 618 34.85 -7.75 15.33
C THR A 618 33.84 -6.71 14.77
N ALA A 619 34.31 -5.70 14.03
CA ALA A 619 33.49 -4.72 13.32
C ALA A 619 32.80 -5.30 12.06
N THR A 620 32.02 -6.38 12.24
CA THR A 620 31.44 -7.21 11.16
C THR A 620 29.92 -7.18 11.07
N GLY A 621 29.24 -6.47 11.98
CA GLY A 621 27.79 -6.30 12.02
C GLY A 621 27.32 -4.90 11.61
N LYS A 622 26.06 -4.77 11.21
CA LYS A 622 25.43 -3.47 10.87
C LYS A 622 25.45 -2.49 12.05
N ALA A 623 25.27 -3.01 13.27
CA ALA A 623 25.27 -2.22 14.50
C ALA A 623 26.64 -2.15 15.20
N SER A 624 27.60 -3.01 14.86
CA SER A 624 28.91 -2.99 15.53
C SER A 624 29.79 -1.83 15.05
N GLY A 625 30.61 -1.30 15.96
CA GLY A 625 31.68 -0.35 15.67
C GLY A 625 33.06 -1.00 15.76
N LEU A 626 34.10 -0.21 15.51
CA LEU A 626 35.48 -0.58 15.83
C LEU A 626 35.68 -0.49 17.36
N PRO A 627 36.08 -1.56 18.06
CA PRO A 627 36.28 -1.52 19.51
C PRO A 627 37.46 -0.62 19.89
N ASP A 628 37.36 0.10 21.02
CA ASP A 628 38.40 1.01 21.51
C ASP A 628 39.74 0.28 21.78
N GLU A 629 39.68 -1.02 22.08
CA GLU A 629 40.89 -1.82 22.34
C GLU A 629 41.69 -2.13 21.06
N VAL A 630 41.10 -1.92 19.87
CA VAL A 630 41.75 -2.17 18.59
C VAL A 630 42.57 -0.94 18.19
N THR A 631 43.90 -1.04 18.31
CA THR A 631 44.80 0.03 17.85
C THR A 631 44.73 0.22 16.34
N THR A 632 44.57 1.46 15.90
CA THR A 632 44.46 1.89 14.52
C THR A 632 45.77 2.52 14.00
N ILE A 633 45.94 2.54 12.68
CA ILE A 633 47.03 3.24 12.00
C ILE A 633 47.05 4.74 12.33
N ALA A 634 45.87 5.35 12.53
CA ALA A 634 45.75 6.74 12.91
C ALA A 634 46.35 6.96 14.31
N GLU A 635 46.04 6.11 15.31
CA GLU A 635 46.65 6.20 16.64
C GLU A 635 48.17 5.99 16.60
N VAL A 636 48.65 5.04 15.80
CA VAL A 636 50.09 4.78 15.66
C VAL A 636 50.82 6.00 15.07
N LEU A 637 50.26 6.63 14.03
CA LEU A 637 50.84 7.80 13.39
C LEU A 637 50.73 9.05 14.29
N GLN A 638 49.59 9.22 14.96
CA GLN A 638 49.36 10.32 15.90
C GLN A 638 50.36 10.24 17.08
N ALA A 639 50.58 9.06 17.66
CA ALA A 639 51.61 8.84 18.67
C ALA A 639 53.05 9.09 18.18
N ALA A 640 53.28 9.01 16.86
CA ALA A 640 54.54 9.34 16.20
C ALA A 640 54.68 10.84 15.85
N GLY A 641 53.68 11.68 16.17
CA GLY A 641 53.70 13.13 15.93
C GLY A 641 53.13 13.55 14.57
N TYR A 642 52.32 12.71 13.93
CA TYR A 642 51.60 13.07 12.71
C TYR A 642 50.28 13.76 13.04
N TYR A 643 49.92 14.78 12.26
CA TYR A 643 48.56 15.31 12.27
C TYR A 643 47.65 14.38 11.47
N THR A 644 46.67 13.75 12.12
CA THR A 644 45.80 12.74 11.50
C THR A 644 44.43 13.35 11.14
N GLN A 645 44.16 13.52 9.84
CA GLN A 645 42.91 14.04 9.29
C GLN A 645 42.16 12.95 8.51
N GLY A 646 40.86 12.82 8.74
CA GLY A 646 40.00 11.90 7.99
C GLY A 646 38.75 12.55 7.39
N TYR A 647 38.42 12.16 6.16
CA TYR A 647 37.18 12.53 5.47
C TYR A 647 36.42 11.28 5.04
N SER A 648 35.28 11.03 5.67
CA SER A 648 34.47 9.82 5.46
C SER A 648 33.17 10.14 4.73
N ASN A 649 33.09 9.71 3.48
CA ASN A 649 31.89 9.85 2.65
C ASN A 649 30.96 8.63 2.72
N ASN A 650 31.24 7.65 3.59
CA ASN A 650 30.48 6.41 3.67
C ASN A 650 29.81 6.21 5.04
N PRO A 651 28.49 5.97 5.09
CA PRO A 651 27.72 5.85 6.32
C PRO A 651 28.08 4.64 7.20
N ASN A 652 28.93 3.71 6.72
CA ASN A 652 29.37 2.53 7.48
C ASN A 652 30.67 2.76 8.25
N ILE A 653 31.43 3.81 7.93
CA ILE A 653 32.73 4.13 8.53
C ILE A 653 32.71 5.56 9.09
N THR A 654 31.58 5.91 9.69
CA THR A 654 31.39 7.21 10.32
C THR A 654 31.94 7.21 11.73
N SER A 655 32.13 8.39 12.31
CA SER A 655 32.45 8.56 13.73
C SER A 655 31.52 7.77 14.67
N LEU A 656 30.24 7.62 14.31
CA LEU A 656 29.25 6.78 15.03
C LEU A 656 29.71 5.34 15.31
N PHE A 657 30.54 4.78 14.44
CA PHE A 657 31.03 3.41 14.54
C PHE A 657 32.50 3.37 14.99
N ASN A 658 33.00 4.46 15.59
CA ASN A 658 34.36 4.61 16.11
C ASN A 658 35.48 4.58 15.06
N TYR A 659 35.17 4.85 13.80
CA TYR A 659 36.20 4.95 12.75
C TYR A 659 37.00 6.25 12.81
N ASN A 660 36.61 7.18 13.68
CA ASN A 660 37.37 8.39 14.01
C ASN A 660 38.47 8.16 15.06
N GLN A 661 38.58 6.95 15.63
CA GLN A 661 39.62 6.61 16.61
C GLN A 661 41.01 6.92 16.05
N GLY A 662 41.83 7.66 16.81
CA GLY A 662 43.19 8.07 16.42
C GLY A 662 43.30 9.28 15.49
N PHE A 663 42.19 9.77 14.95
CA PHE A 663 42.20 10.99 14.15
C PHE A 663 42.12 12.23 15.06
N VAL A 664 42.98 13.22 14.81
CA VAL A 664 42.87 14.55 15.42
C VAL A 664 41.56 15.19 14.96
N ASP A 665 41.30 15.14 13.64
CA ASP A 665 40.09 15.64 13.03
C ASP A 665 39.48 14.58 12.10
N TYR A 666 38.17 14.35 12.24
CA TYR A 666 37.43 13.39 11.42
C TYR A 666 36.07 13.95 11.00
N THR A 667 35.86 14.10 9.70
CA THR A 667 34.63 14.69 9.15
C THR A 667 33.80 13.65 8.41
N ASP A 668 32.56 13.43 8.88
CA ASP A 668 31.56 12.64 8.18
C ASP A 668 30.93 13.50 7.06
N LEU A 669 31.35 13.28 5.81
CA LEU A 669 30.87 13.97 4.61
C LEU A 669 29.48 13.46 4.20
N LYS A 670 28.45 13.81 4.98
CA LYS A 670 27.06 13.40 4.74
C LYS A 670 26.23 14.53 4.11
N PRO A 671 25.17 14.19 3.36
CA PRO A 671 24.20 15.16 2.87
C PRO A 671 23.29 15.67 3.99
N SER A 672 22.64 16.81 3.76
CA SER A 672 21.72 17.42 4.73
C SER A 672 20.58 16.47 5.09
N LEU A 673 20.37 16.27 6.40
CA LEU A 673 19.27 15.45 6.91
C LEU A 673 17.93 16.16 6.74
N LEU A 674 16.87 15.38 6.50
CA LEU A 674 15.52 15.90 6.27
C LEU A 674 14.81 16.25 7.59
N PHE A 675 13.80 17.11 7.51
CA PHE A 675 12.87 17.41 8.63
C PHE A 675 13.56 17.92 9.90
N GLY A 676 14.69 18.62 9.77
CA GLY A 676 15.47 19.14 10.90
C GLY A 676 16.08 18.04 11.79
N ALA A 677 16.14 16.80 11.28
CA ALA A 677 16.85 15.72 11.95
C ALA A 677 18.35 16.06 12.06
N ARG A 678 18.99 15.58 13.13
CA ARG A 678 20.44 15.67 13.33
C ARG A 678 21.05 14.26 13.30
N PRO A 679 22.39 14.10 13.27
CA PRO A 679 23.05 12.81 13.05
C PRO A 679 22.55 11.66 13.94
N SER A 680 22.20 11.93 15.20
CA SER A 680 21.66 10.89 16.11
C SER A 680 20.30 10.33 15.69
N SER A 681 19.53 11.08 14.90
CA SER A 681 18.21 10.67 14.41
C SER A 681 18.27 9.86 13.11
N GLU A 682 19.42 9.81 12.43
CA GLU A 682 19.56 9.19 11.11
C GLU A 682 19.23 7.69 11.11
N LYS A 683 19.51 6.97 12.21
CA LYS A 683 19.30 5.52 12.29
C LYS A 683 17.93 5.11 12.87
N LEU A 684 17.09 6.09 13.20
CA LEU A 684 15.71 5.84 13.63
C LEU A 684 14.92 5.20 12.48
N VAL A 685 14.15 4.16 12.80
CA VAL A 685 13.37 3.40 11.82
C VAL A 685 12.38 4.31 11.09
N LEU A 686 11.73 5.23 11.81
CA LEU A 686 10.80 6.18 11.19
C LEU A 686 11.51 7.16 10.26
N TYR A 687 12.72 7.64 10.62
CA TYR A 687 13.47 8.56 9.75
C TYR A 687 13.81 7.87 8.43
N ASP A 688 14.31 6.63 8.48
CA ASP A 688 14.59 5.82 7.29
C ASP A 688 13.35 5.64 6.40
N ILE A 689 12.18 5.40 7.01
CA ILE A 689 10.91 5.28 6.27
C ILE A 689 10.54 6.62 5.62
N LEU A 690 10.56 7.71 6.38
CA LEU A 690 10.21 9.04 5.86
C LEU A 690 11.14 9.46 4.72
N ARG A 691 12.45 9.24 4.87
CA ARG A 691 13.45 9.50 3.84
C ARG A 691 13.17 8.70 2.56
N LYS A 692 12.91 7.38 2.69
CA LYS A 692 12.56 6.52 1.53
C LYS A 692 11.27 6.96 0.84
N VAL A 693 10.27 7.40 1.61
CA VAL A 693 9.01 7.93 1.06
C VAL A 693 9.28 9.19 0.24
N VAL A 694 10.01 10.16 0.79
CA VAL A 694 10.38 11.39 0.07
C VAL A 694 11.15 11.07 -1.21
N GLN A 695 12.15 10.20 -1.13
CA GLN A 695 12.94 9.77 -2.29
C GLN A 695 12.07 9.13 -3.37
N LYS A 696 11.14 8.25 -2.99
CA LYS A 696 10.24 7.58 -3.94
C LYS A 696 9.26 8.56 -4.58
N VAL A 697 8.78 9.55 -3.83
CA VAL A 697 7.91 10.61 -4.35
C VAL A 697 8.68 11.50 -5.33
N ASN A 698 9.88 11.95 -4.96
CA ASN A 698 10.73 12.78 -5.81
C ASN A 698 11.13 12.04 -7.11
N GLY A 699 11.48 10.75 -7.02
CA GLY A 699 11.79 9.92 -8.17
C GLY A 699 10.60 9.71 -9.13
N LYS A 700 9.37 9.70 -8.61
CA LYS A 700 8.14 9.59 -9.44
C LYS A 700 7.69 10.90 -10.06
N LEU A 701 8.03 12.04 -9.44
CA LEU A 701 7.71 13.37 -9.95
C LEU A 701 8.70 13.87 -11.02
N GLY A 702 9.53 12.98 -11.58
CA GLY A 702 10.46 13.29 -12.66
C GLY A 702 11.86 13.71 -12.21
N GLY A 703 12.14 13.72 -10.90
CA GLY A 703 13.50 13.90 -10.41
C GLY A 703 14.34 12.66 -10.69
N ARG A 704 15.52 12.82 -11.30
CA ARG A 704 16.58 11.80 -11.18
C ARG A 704 16.90 11.67 -9.69
N ILE A 705 17.20 10.44 -9.25
CA ILE A 705 17.75 10.22 -7.90
C ILE A 705 18.97 11.13 -7.79
N ASN A 706 18.93 12.12 -6.90
CA ASN A 706 20.04 13.03 -6.72
C ASN A 706 21.09 12.31 -5.87
N ILE A 707 22.27 12.05 -6.45
CA ILE A 707 23.36 11.31 -5.78
C ILE A 707 23.79 12.07 -4.52
N SER A 708 23.71 13.41 -4.55
CA SER A 708 23.97 14.28 -3.41
C SER A 708 22.96 14.14 -2.27
N ASP A 709 21.89 13.35 -2.42
CA ASP A 709 20.99 13.01 -1.31
C ASP A 709 21.53 11.83 -0.48
N PHE A 710 22.60 11.17 -0.92
CA PHE A 710 23.18 9.98 -0.28
C PHE A 710 24.63 10.17 0.13
N TYR A 711 25.44 10.76 -0.76
CA TYR A 711 26.89 10.92 -0.61
C TYR A 711 27.33 12.27 -1.19
N GLN A 712 28.51 12.74 -0.81
CA GLN A 712 29.14 13.89 -1.48
C GLN A 712 29.79 13.45 -2.80
N PRO A 713 29.69 14.24 -3.88
CA PRO A 713 30.42 13.97 -5.12
C PRO A 713 31.94 13.95 -4.91
N ALA A 714 32.66 13.19 -5.75
CA ALA A 714 34.12 13.11 -5.72
C ALA A 714 34.79 14.49 -5.75
N ASP A 715 34.33 15.40 -6.62
CA ASP A 715 34.88 16.77 -6.72
C ASP A 715 34.84 17.50 -5.36
N SER A 716 33.73 17.40 -4.62
CA SER A 716 33.62 18.00 -3.29
C SER A 716 34.60 17.38 -2.29
N VAL A 717 34.83 16.07 -2.36
CA VAL A 717 35.80 15.39 -1.48
C VAL A 717 37.23 15.84 -1.82
N THR A 718 37.55 15.96 -3.11
CA THR A 718 38.86 16.42 -3.59
C THR A 718 39.11 17.88 -3.21
N ASP A 719 38.16 18.78 -3.45
CA ASP A 719 38.27 20.20 -3.11
C ASP A 719 38.54 20.37 -1.61
N ILE A 720 37.77 19.68 -0.75
CA ILE A 720 37.98 19.71 0.70
C ILE A 720 39.38 19.22 1.10
N GLY A 721 39.86 18.14 0.46
CA GLY A 721 41.19 17.60 0.73
C GLY A 721 42.32 18.55 0.32
N LEU A 722 42.21 19.17 -0.86
CA LEU A 722 43.18 20.15 -1.36
C LEU A 722 43.19 21.42 -0.52
N ASP A 723 42.01 21.98 -0.22
CA ASP A 723 41.86 23.15 0.64
C ASP A 723 42.48 22.91 2.04
N TRP A 724 42.34 21.68 2.57
CA TRP A 724 42.97 21.32 3.84
C TRP A 724 44.50 21.18 3.74
N ILE A 725 45.02 20.62 2.65
CA ILE A 725 46.47 20.49 2.42
C ILE A 725 47.12 21.87 2.30
N ASP A 726 46.49 22.78 1.56
CA ASP A 726 46.98 24.13 1.28
C ASP A 726 46.71 25.12 2.43
N GLY A 727 45.84 24.76 3.37
CA GLY A 727 45.44 25.60 4.50
C GLY A 727 46.34 25.52 5.73
N ASP A 728 46.04 26.38 6.71
CA ASP A 728 46.78 26.49 7.98
C ASP A 728 46.17 25.64 9.11
N ALA A 729 45.34 24.64 8.78
CA ALA A 729 44.61 23.82 9.76
C ALA A 729 45.52 22.91 10.59
N ARG A 730 46.78 22.72 10.18
CA ARG A 730 47.79 21.91 10.88
C ARG A 730 49.07 22.74 11.14
N PRO A 731 49.86 22.37 12.16
CA PRO A 731 51.19 22.97 12.34
C PRO A 731 52.10 22.68 11.12
N ALA A 732 52.78 23.72 10.63
CA ALA A 732 53.59 23.65 9.40
C ALA A 732 54.73 22.62 9.49
N ASP A 733 55.30 22.44 10.68
CA ASP A 733 56.49 21.61 10.94
C ASP A 733 56.17 20.16 11.33
N SER A 734 54.94 19.69 11.11
CA SER A 734 54.54 18.31 11.43
C SER A 734 54.13 17.53 10.17
N PRO A 735 54.57 16.26 10.02
CA PRO A 735 54.06 15.40 8.96
C PRO A 735 52.58 15.11 9.18
N PHE A 736 51.86 14.73 8.13
CA PHE A 736 50.43 14.44 8.23
C PHE A 736 50.04 13.08 7.67
N PHE A 737 48.91 12.57 8.20
CA PHE A 737 48.18 11.45 7.66
C PHE A 737 46.80 11.93 7.22
N LEU A 738 46.53 11.86 5.92
CA LEU A 738 45.25 12.27 5.34
C LEU A 738 44.52 11.04 4.79
N PHE A 739 43.37 10.73 5.36
CA PHE A 739 42.46 9.70 4.84
C PHE A 739 41.33 10.35 4.03
N MET A 740 41.19 9.95 2.77
CA MET A 740 40.12 10.41 1.86
C MET A 740 39.31 9.24 1.32
N HIS A 741 38.00 9.28 1.57
CA HIS A 741 37.06 8.26 1.12
C HIS A 741 36.14 8.77 0.00
N TYR A 742 36.13 8.08 -1.14
CA TYR A 742 35.30 8.39 -2.31
C TYR A 742 34.16 7.37 -2.47
N MET A 743 32.96 7.83 -2.86
CA MET A 743 31.77 6.99 -3.07
C MET A 743 31.45 6.75 -4.56
N ASP A 744 32.06 7.53 -5.47
CA ASP A 744 31.84 7.44 -6.91
C ASP A 744 32.94 6.56 -7.55
N PRO A 745 32.66 5.30 -7.95
CA PRO A 745 33.62 4.46 -8.66
C PRO A 745 33.65 4.66 -10.18
#